data_AF-A0A9W9VKD1-F1
#
_entry.id   AF-A0A9W9VKD1-F1
#
_cell.length_a   1.000
_cell.length_b   1.000
_cell.length_c   1.000
_cell.angle_alpha   90.00
_cell.angle_beta   90.00
_cell.angle_gamma   90.00
#
_symmetry.space_group_name_H-M   'P 1'
#
loop_
_entity.id
_entity.type
_entity.pdbx_description
1 polymer ?
#
loop_
_entity_poly.entity_id
_entity_poly.type
_entity_poly.pdbx_seq_one_letter_code
_entity_poly.pdbx_strand_id
1 'polypeptide(L)'
;MYSHIDSAGTAVTIAHFKAQSLPVVDRILEPQTIAHFLEFAFGEEPLPNGKQPGIERLSVEEASFLQPDQNFPPDSNGESMMASVMSRIGSKRDSNRLCLVGKNIQFLKSRLWEGVIPLSEQLWQEKGLDRPEYFDFACQHLTAVVAVFQYLNEPTVRLYLRDTFNYIYDHWTALDTVLNKLREEQGKKRVSVAALWTCYMAAHFEMMTERAHRWVTVHVNTLRAPLMRALLEYRRPGGETLGDEPDAIQWKIGDSLHMLTEIMGNADFTIMIPMNGYKGYFADPPRAGPAALHAANLLARSKAYHERLKLLTREALSRNAAEFRGLNPTSGQMYHSTSLSQIQGQNKLRKEVRGAPLEPVPREPWIAATASNIEFEKKKGKEEKYGLAVYRLTYGQTESEWTEFVRKVEAHVSDWGKGQTGSSSIKEHLKLRWLDGKGLGIAEGDVDAAKEWVSFSLSRIPSLILKLTNVIRHFKTIKEGNDDWSRLEGGAFLVIDSASFASYTTNSYSPANSQLNPGDFTGFLLAIDATFDPKKGIERPDESPGYNGQMRILGSLVWSDLYSLHAAQTFLVEDYWPLASEHPNMVYVGPTVPWQRFIWQNHSEMRWNLIRAVIDHLKRNPEMPPMPPAQTRATPSTATTAASTAAQPTPSIPSSTPPAERDPLNAALRAYMLTEFQRYLRHEGQPRQAAMVDELLRLQPGEEPDGARLRQLVDDEDERQEQRRRDGLGEDEETSEEYHPDCPLQ
;
A
#
# COMPACT_ATOMS: atom_id res chain seq x y z
N MET A 1 -4.65 -18.13 22.38
CA MET A 1 -3.18 -18.00 22.54
C MET A 1 -2.62 -18.10 21.14
N TYR A 2 -2.26 -16.97 20.53
CA TYR A 2 -1.82 -16.92 19.13
C TYR A 2 -0.31 -17.14 19.05
N SER A 3 0.18 -17.82 18.02
CA SER A 3 1.61 -17.92 17.77
C SER A 3 2.10 -16.64 17.10
N HIS A 4 2.97 -15.89 17.78
CA HIS A 4 3.81 -14.90 17.12
C HIS A 4 4.79 -15.63 16.21
N ILE A 5 4.90 -15.17 14.97
CA ILE A 5 5.88 -15.72 14.04
C ILE A 5 7.12 -14.84 14.08
N ASP A 6 8.14 -15.32 14.80
CA ASP A 6 9.45 -14.71 14.84
C ASP A 6 10.22 -15.07 13.55
N SER A 7 9.94 -14.35 12.47
CA SER A 7 10.79 -14.38 11.28
C SER A 7 11.79 -13.23 11.35
N ALA A 8 13.09 -13.55 11.37
CA ALA A 8 14.15 -12.54 11.36
C ALA A 8 14.23 -11.73 10.04
N GLY A 9 13.53 -12.19 9.00
CA GLY A 9 13.65 -11.65 7.64
C GLY A 9 15.02 -11.94 7.01
N THR A 10 15.22 -11.38 5.82
CA THR A 10 16.50 -11.37 5.10
C THR A 10 17.12 -9.98 5.17
N ALA A 11 18.37 -9.81 4.72
CA ALA A 11 19.03 -8.51 4.69
C ALA A 11 18.18 -7.41 4.02
N VAL A 12 17.41 -7.74 2.98
CA VAL A 12 16.55 -6.78 2.27
C VAL A 12 15.15 -6.60 2.86
N THR A 13 14.68 -7.52 3.72
CA THR A 13 13.31 -7.47 4.28
C THR A 13 13.25 -7.26 5.79
N ILE A 14 14.40 -7.25 6.48
CA ILE A 14 14.50 -7.14 7.94
C ILE A 14 13.76 -5.90 8.49
N ALA A 15 13.75 -4.79 7.74
CA ALA A 15 13.04 -3.59 8.14
C ALA A 15 11.53 -3.85 8.32
N HIS A 16 10.92 -4.68 7.46
CA HIS A 16 9.49 -5.00 7.54
C HIS A 16 9.19 -5.89 8.74
N PHE A 17 10.03 -6.89 9.01
CA PHE A 17 9.88 -7.81 10.14
C PHE A 17 10.23 -7.18 11.50
N LYS A 18 11.03 -6.11 11.53
CA LYS A 18 11.23 -5.30 12.74
C LYS A 18 10.08 -4.32 12.98
N ALA A 19 9.47 -3.80 11.92
CA ALA A 19 8.36 -2.85 11.99
C ALA A 19 7.00 -3.55 12.18
N GLN A 20 6.84 -4.30 13.27
CA GLN A 20 5.64 -5.05 13.61
C GLN A 20 4.89 -4.45 14.81
N SER A 21 4.97 -3.12 14.99
CA SER A 21 4.45 -2.40 16.17
C SER A 21 2.95 -2.58 16.41
N LEU A 22 2.17 -2.89 15.37
CA LEU A 22 0.76 -3.24 15.47
C LEU A 22 0.54 -4.68 14.97
N PRO A 23 0.61 -5.69 15.86
CA PRO A 23 0.31 -7.06 15.50
C PRO A 23 -1.20 -7.24 15.30
N VAL A 24 -1.59 -7.88 14.20
CA VAL A 24 -2.98 -8.23 13.88
C VAL A 24 -3.11 -9.71 13.62
N VAL A 25 -4.33 -10.24 13.79
CA VAL A 25 -4.61 -11.65 13.54
C VAL A 25 -4.74 -11.89 12.05
N ASP A 26 -3.75 -12.57 11.46
CA ASP A 26 -3.82 -13.01 10.07
C ASP A 26 -4.75 -14.20 9.91
N ARG A 27 -5.74 -14.03 9.04
CA ARG A 27 -6.55 -15.13 8.50
C ARG A 27 -5.78 -15.71 7.33
N ILE A 28 -5.07 -16.81 7.58
CA ILE A 28 -4.14 -17.41 6.61
C ILE A 28 -4.77 -17.62 5.21
N LEU A 29 -6.05 -17.97 5.16
CA LEU A 29 -6.89 -17.79 3.97
C LEU A 29 -7.81 -16.58 4.20
N GLU A 30 -7.89 -15.71 3.20
CA GLU A 30 -8.85 -14.61 3.24
C GLU A 30 -10.29 -15.14 3.10
N PRO A 31 -11.26 -14.74 3.95
CA PRO A 31 -12.63 -15.27 3.92
C PRO A 31 -13.33 -15.17 2.57
N GLN A 32 -13.15 -14.05 1.86
CA GLN A 32 -13.72 -13.81 0.54
C GLN A 32 -13.23 -14.80 -0.52
N THR A 33 -12.12 -15.51 -0.29
CA THR A 33 -11.66 -16.60 -1.17
C THR A 33 -12.76 -17.65 -1.38
N ILE A 34 -13.59 -17.92 -0.37
CA ILE A 34 -14.70 -18.88 -0.52
C ILE A 34 -15.82 -18.29 -1.37
N ALA A 35 -16.15 -17.01 -1.20
CA ALA A 35 -17.14 -16.35 -2.03
C ALA A 35 -16.71 -16.36 -3.50
N HIS A 36 -15.48 -15.93 -3.80
CA HIS A 36 -14.91 -15.93 -5.15
C HIS A 36 -14.80 -17.35 -5.75
N PHE A 37 -14.49 -18.36 -4.92
CA PHE A 37 -14.51 -19.75 -5.36
C PHE A 37 -15.92 -20.19 -5.77
N LEU A 38 -16.94 -19.88 -4.98
CA LEU A 38 -18.32 -20.26 -5.30
C LEU A 38 -18.84 -19.52 -6.53
N GLU A 39 -18.52 -18.23 -6.69
CA GLU A 39 -18.81 -17.47 -7.91
C GLU A 39 -18.22 -18.15 -9.14
N PHE A 40 -16.97 -18.60 -9.07
CA PHE A 40 -16.34 -19.41 -10.13
C PHE A 40 -17.02 -20.78 -10.32
N ALA A 41 -17.37 -21.47 -9.23
CA ALA A 41 -17.88 -22.83 -9.27
C ALA A 41 -19.28 -22.93 -9.89
N PHE A 42 -20.12 -21.90 -9.69
CA PHE A 42 -21.46 -21.78 -10.28
C PHE A 42 -21.49 -20.95 -11.56
N GLY A 43 -20.47 -20.13 -11.80
CA GLY A 43 -20.41 -19.19 -12.91
C GLY A 43 -19.83 -19.74 -14.21
N GLU A 44 -19.81 -18.88 -15.22
CA GLU A 44 -19.17 -19.15 -16.51
C GLU A 44 -17.74 -18.58 -16.60
N GLU A 45 -17.33 -17.77 -15.62
CA GLU A 45 -16.05 -17.07 -15.61
C GLU A 45 -14.84 -18.03 -15.61
N PRO A 46 -13.72 -17.69 -16.27
CA PRO A 46 -12.52 -18.53 -16.26
C PRO A 46 -11.90 -18.64 -14.85
N LEU A 47 -10.92 -19.53 -14.69
CA LEU A 47 -10.07 -19.55 -13.49
C LEU A 47 -9.35 -18.20 -13.29
N PRO A 48 -8.89 -17.86 -12.07
CA PRO A 48 -8.18 -16.61 -11.80
C PRO A 48 -6.98 -16.30 -12.72
N ASN A 49 -6.33 -17.33 -13.26
CA ASN A 49 -5.22 -17.22 -14.22
C ASN A 49 -5.68 -17.11 -15.70
N GLY A 50 -6.98 -17.01 -15.96
CA GLY A 50 -7.58 -16.94 -17.30
C GLY A 50 -7.81 -18.30 -17.98
N LYS A 51 -7.37 -19.43 -17.40
CA LYS A 51 -7.55 -20.76 -17.99
C LYS A 51 -8.99 -21.25 -17.81
N GLN A 52 -9.52 -22.00 -18.76
CA GLN A 52 -10.81 -22.68 -18.61
C GLN A 52 -10.63 -23.94 -17.76
N PRO A 53 -11.55 -24.26 -16.83
CA PRO A 53 -11.46 -25.51 -16.10
C PRO A 53 -11.79 -26.69 -17.00
N GLY A 54 -11.00 -27.76 -16.90
CA GLY A 54 -11.27 -29.04 -17.56
C GLY A 54 -12.25 -29.94 -16.79
N ILE A 55 -12.96 -29.39 -15.80
CA ILE A 55 -13.81 -30.12 -14.84
C ILE A 55 -15.23 -29.55 -14.93
N GLU A 56 -16.23 -30.43 -14.83
CA GLU A 56 -17.65 -30.06 -14.79
C GLU A 56 -17.95 -29.12 -13.61
N ARG A 57 -18.75 -28.09 -13.85
CA ARG A 57 -19.14 -27.08 -12.84
C ARG A 57 -20.44 -27.43 -12.10
N LEU A 58 -20.73 -26.67 -11.06
CA LEU A 58 -22.00 -26.73 -10.35
C LEU A 58 -23.09 -25.99 -11.15
N SER A 59 -24.33 -26.48 -11.06
CA SER A 59 -25.49 -25.78 -11.62
C SER A 59 -26.12 -24.86 -10.58
N VAL A 60 -26.83 -23.82 -11.01
CA VAL A 60 -27.41 -22.81 -10.10
C VAL A 60 -28.42 -23.44 -9.13
N GLU A 61 -29.12 -24.50 -9.53
CA GLU A 61 -30.07 -25.22 -8.68
C GLU A 61 -29.39 -25.94 -7.50
N GLU A 62 -28.12 -26.31 -7.68
CA GLU A 62 -27.32 -27.01 -6.66
C GLU A 62 -26.85 -26.06 -5.54
N ALA A 63 -27.03 -24.74 -5.69
CA ALA A 63 -26.73 -23.77 -4.64
C ALA A 63 -27.59 -23.97 -3.37
N SER A 64 -28.75 -24.61 -3.50
CA SER A 64 -29.63 -24.95 -2.37
C SER A 64 -28.96 -25.89 -1.34
N PHE A 65 -28.00 -26.72 -1.76
CA PHE A 65 -27.26 -27.64 -0.87
C PHE A 65 -26.22 -26.95 0.01
N LEU A 66 -25.94 -25.67 -0.23
CA LEU A 66 -25.06 -24.85 0.60
C LEU A 66 -25.81 -24.10 1.70
N GLN A 67 -27.16 -24.17 1.72
CA GLN A 67 -27.98 -23.38 2.62
C GLN A 67 -28.04 -23.94 4.06
N PRO A 68 -28.28 -23.07 5.07
CA PRO A 68 -28.34 -23.44 6.49
C PRO A 68 -29.31 -24.57 6.83
N ASP A 69 -30.41 -24.64 6.09
CA ASP A 69 -31.62 -25.40 6.48
C ASP A 69 -31.53 -26.89 6.11
N GLN A 70 -30.49 -27.28 5.38
CA GLN A 70 -30.19 -28.67 5.07
C GLN A 70 -29.10 -29.15 6.02
N ASN A 71 -29.48 -29.88 7.08
CA ASN A 71 -28.57 -30.56 8.02
C ASN A 71 -27.65 -31.53 7.26
N PHE A 72 -26.58 -31.02 6.68
CA PHE A 72 -25.73 -31.73 5.76
C PHE A 72 -24.24 -31.48 6.06
N PRO A 73 -23.42 -32.54 6.19
CA PRO A 73 -23.75 -33.97 6.08
C PRO A 73 -24.64 -34.50 7.23
N PRO A 74 -25.36 -35.63 7.05
CA PRO A 74 -26.30 -36.18 8.04
C PRO A 74 -25.68 -36.58 9.40
N ASP A 75 -24.35 -36.57 9.51
CA ASP A 75 -23.57 -36.79 10.74
C ASP A 75 -22.96 -35.50 11.31
N SER A 76 -23.29 -34.32 10.75
CA SER A 76 -22.89 -33.02 11.31
C SER A 76 -23.81 -32.66 12.49
N ASN A 77 -23.32 -31.87 13.44
CA ASN A 77 -24.08 -31.39 14.60
C ASN A 77 -25.22 -30.39 14.22
N GLY A 78 -25.85 -30.54 13.05
CA GLY A 78 -26.87 -29.65 12.50
C GLY A 78 -26.30 -28.39 11.86
N GLU A 79 -25.01 -28.34 11.56
CA GLU A 79 -24.39 -27.21 10.87
C GLU A 79 -24.35 -27.42 9.37
N SER A 80 -24.63 -26.35 8.62
CA SER A 80 -24.56 -26.39 7.17
C SER A 80 -23.14 -26.51 6.64
N MET A 81 -23.03 -26.96 5.40
CA MET A 81 -21.76 -27.06 4.69
C MET A 81 -21.01 -25.73 4.67
N MET A 82 -21.72 -24.63 4.39
CA MET A 82 -21.10 -23.31 4.34
C MET A 82 -20.61 -22.84 5.72
N ALA A 83 -21.39 -23.09 6.79
CA ALA A 83 -20.94 -22.81 8.14
C ALA A 83 -19.69 -23.64 8.50
N SER A 84 -19.66 -24.90 8.09
CA SER A 84 -18.53 -25.80 8.31
C SER A 84 -17.26 -25.33 7.59
N VAL A 85 -17.37 -24.90 6.33
CA VAL A 85 -16.27 -24.34 5.53
C VAL A 85 -15.79 -23.01 6.11
N MET A 86 -16.70 -22.07 6.38
CA MET A 86 -16.34 -20.78 6.97
C MET A 86 -15.72 -20.93 8.36
N SER A 87 -16.12 -21.94 9.14
CA SER A 87 -15.50 -22.22 10.43
C SER A 87 -14.02 -22.62 10.32
N ARG A 88 -13.55 -23.08 9.15
CA ARG A 88 -12.14 -23.37 8.91
C ARG A 88 -11.30 -22.11 8.68
N ILE A 89 -11.93 -20.99 8.33
CA ILE A 89 -11.28 -19.72 8.06
C ILE A 89 -11.39 -18.83 9.31
N GLY A 90 -10.34 -18.87 10.13
CA GLY A 90 -10.17 -17.94 11.24
C GLY A 90 -11.32 -17.88 12.26
N SER A 91 -11.86 -19.04 12.66
CA SER A 91 -12.88 -19.13 13.70
C SER A 91 -12.31 -19.59 15.05
N LYS A 92 -13.12 -19.47 16.12
CA LYS A 92 -12.81 -20.01 17.46
C LYS A 92 -12.39 -21.49 17.42
N ARG A 93 -12.96 -22.29 16.49
CA ARG A 93 -12.69 -23.74 16.38
C ARG A 93 -11.26 -24.05 15.98
N ASP A 94 -10.70 -23.24 15.10
CA ASP A 94 -9.38 -23.45 14.52
C ASP A 94 -8.41 -22.32 14.91
N SER A 95 -8.62 -21.74 16.08
CA SER A 95 -7.81 -20.61 16.60
C SER A 95 -6.32 -20.93 16.73
N ASN A 96 -5.95 -22.20 16.86
CA ASN A 96 -4.56 -22.64 16.91
C ASN A 96 -3.81 -22.45 15.57
N ARG A 97 -4.54 -22.19 14.47
CA ARG A 97 -3.99 -21.97 13.12
C ARG A 97 -4.05 -20.49 12.72
N LEU A 98 -4.32 -19.60 13.68
CA LEU A 98 -4.26 -18.16 13.49
C LEU A 98 -2.87 -17.64 13.87
N CYS A 99 -2.35 -16.74 13.05
CA CYS A 99 -1.02 -16.17 13.20
C CYS A 99 -1.11 -14.69 13.56
N LEU A 100 -0.19 -14.21 14.40
CA LEU A 100 0.00 -12.77 14.56
C LEU A 100 1.07 -12.28 13.59
N VAL A 101 0.77 -11.22 12.86
CA VAL A 101 1.70 -10.54 11.98
C VAL A 101 1.39 -9.03 11.99
N GLY A 102 2.38 -8.21 11.78
CA GLY A 102 2.24 -6.76 11.74
C GLY A 102 1.34 -6.30 10.61
N LYS A 103 0.56 -5.25 10.86
CA LYS A 103 -0.39 -4.67 9.90
C LYS A 103 0.26 -4.30 8.57
N ASN A 104 1.54 -3.92 8.56
CA ASN A 104 2.29 -3.64 7.32
C ASN A 104 2.38 -4.85 6.38
N ILE A 105 2.62 -6.06 6.91
CA ILE A 105 2.67 -7.29 6.13
C ILE A 105 1.26 -7.81 5.85
N GLN A 106 0.38 -7.82 6.86
CA GLN A 106 -1.00 -8.30 6.70
C GLN A 106 -1.76 -7.52 5.62
N PHE A 107 -1.69 -6.19 5.64
CA PHE A 107 -2.39 -5.35 4.68
C PHE A 107 -1.96 -5.65 3.25
N LEU A 108 -0.65 -5.71 3.00
CA LEU A 108 -0.13 -5.99 1.68
C LEU A 108 -0.41 -7.45 1.26
N LYS A 109 -0.42 -8.39 2.20
CA LYS A 109 -0.81 -9.78 1.96
C LYS A 109 -2.26 -9.87 1.49
N SER A 110 -3.23 -9.27 2.19
CA SER A 110 -4.65 -9.32 1.78
C SER A 110 -4.88 -8.63 0.43
N ARG A 111 -4.19 -7.52 0.17
CA ARG A 111 -4.20 -6.84 -1.14
C ARG A 111 -3.71 -7.75 -2.27
N LEU A 112 -2.53 -8.36 -2.09
CA LEU A 112 -1.93 -9.26 -3.07
C LEU A 112 -2.77 -10.54 -3.25
N TRP A 113 -3.42 -11.00 -2.18
CA TRP A 113 -4.30 -12.15 -2.20
C TRP A 113 -5.46 -11.96 -3.16
N GLU A 114 -6.09 -10.78 -3.18
CA GLU A 114 -7.11 -10.44 -4.19
C GLU A 114 -6.54 -10.09 -5.56
N GLY A 115 -5.23 -10.21 -5.72
CA GLY A 115 -4.54 -9.83 -6.94
C GLY A 115 -4.54 -8.32 -7.18
N VAL A 116 -4.85 -7.48 -6.20
CA VAL A 116 -4.66 -6.03 -6.39
C VAL A 116 -3.16 -5.74 -6.41
N ILE A 117 -2.69 -4.98 -7.40
CA ILE A 117 -1.26 -4.66 -7.51
C ILE A 117 -0.77 -3.87 -6.29
N PRO A 118 0.48 -4.06 -5.82
CA PRO A 118 1.00 -3.38 -4.62
C PRO A 118 0.83 -1.86 -4.66
N LEU A 119 1.28 -1.24 -5.74
CA LEU A 119 1.16 0.19 -5.99
C LEU A 119 0.85 0.39 -7.48
N SER A 120 -0.04 1.32 -7.80
CA SER A 120 -0.29 1.69 -9.19
C SER A 120 0.90 2.46 -9.77
N GLU A 121 1.09 2.37 -11.08
CA GLU A 121 2.16 3.13 -11.77
C GLU A 121 1.96 4.65 -11.56
N GLN A 122 0.72 5.11 -11.52
CA GLN A 122 0.43 6.50 -11.22
C GLN A 122 0.90 6.89 -9.82
N LEU A 123 0.54 6.12 -8.79
CA LEU A 123 0.92 6.45 -7.42
C LEU A 123 2.43 6.32 -7.19
N TRP A 124 3.09 5.40 -7.92
CA TRP A 124 4.55 5.32 -7.98
C TRP A 124 5.17 6.63 -8.47
N GLN A 125 4.63 7.20 -9.55
CA GLN A 125 5.06 8.48 -10.11
C GLN A 125 4.70 9.67 -9.21
N GLU A 126 3.51 9.67 -8.61
CA GLU A 126 3.04 10.71 -7.68
C GLU A 126 3.95 10.81 -6.46
N LYS A 127 4.38 9.68 -5.92
CA LYS A 127 5.41 9.56 -4.87
C LYS A 127 6.84 9.78 -5.38
N GLY A 128 7.05 10.00 -6.67
CA GLY A 128 8.36 10.23 -7.25
C GLY A 128 9.35 9.07 -7.02
N LEU A 129 8.89 7.83 -6.88
CA LEU A 129 9.74 6.69 -6.49
C LEU A 129 10.79 6.32 -7.56
N ASP A 130 10.69 6.85 -8.78
CA ASP A 130 11.74 6.75 -9.81
C ASP A 130 12.90 7.72 -9.61
N ARG A 131 12.75 8.70 -8.72
CA ARG A 131 13.77 9.72 -8.50
C ARG A 131 14.91 9.16 -7.62
N PRO A 132 16.18 9.46 -7.94
CA PRO A 132 17.32 8.99 -7.15
C PRO A 132 17.23 9.36 -5.66
N GLU A 133 16.66 10.52 -5.34
CA GLU A 133 16.47 11.00 -3.97
C GLU A 133 15.57 10.08 -3.12
N TYR A 134 14.64 9.35 -3.76
CA TYR A 134 13.67 8.47 -3.10
C TYR A 134 13.95 6.98 -3.32
N PHE A 135 15.16 6.64 -3.76
CA PHE A 135 15.57 5.26 -4.06
C PHE A 135 15.37 4.28 -2.89
N ASP A 136 15.67 4.71 -1.67
CA ASP A 136 15.49 3.87 -0.46
C ASP A 136 14.01 3.54 -0.22
N PHE A 137 13.10 4.50 -0.41
CA PHE A 137 11.65 4.26 -0.31
C PHE A 137 11.18 3.28 -1.38
N ALA A 138 11.65 3.46 -2.62
CA ALA A 138 11.33 2.57 -3.73
C ALA A 138 11.78 1.13 -3.43
N CYS A 139 13.01 0.95 -2.91
CA CYS A 139 13.52 -0.35 -2.47
C CYS A 139 12.68 -0.95 -1.33
N GLN A 140 12.21 -0.15 -0.37
CA GLN A 140 11.35 -0.65 0.70
C GLN A 140 9.97 -1.09 0.20
N HIS A 141 9.38 -0.40 -0.78
CA HIS A 141 8.13 -0.85 -1.40
C HIS A 141 8.31 -2.19 -2.13
N LEU A 142 9.41 -2.36 -2.86
CA LEU A 142 9.74 -3.62 -3.54
C LEU A 142 9.93 -4.77 -2.55
N THR A 143 10.67 -4.52 -1.47
CA THR A 143 10.95 -5.53 -0.45
C THR A 143 9.74 -5.83 0.45
N ALA A 144 8.76 -4.92 0.57
CA ALA A 144 7.51 -5.18 1.27
C ALA A 144 6.74 -6.34 0.60
N VAL A 145 6.70 -6.36 -0.73
CA VAL A 145 6.11 -7.45 -1.51
C VAL A 145 6.85 -8.76 -1.24
N VAL A 146 8.19 -8.73 -1.25
CA VAL A 146 9.00 -9.92 -0.91
C VAL A 146 8.71 -10.39 0.51
N ALA A 147 8.58 -9.49 1.49
CA ALA A 147 8.33 -9.81 2.88
C ALA A 147 7.00 -10.55 3.10
N VAL A 148 5.95 -10.21 2.35
CA VAL A 148 4.68 -10.96 2.32
C VAL A 148 4.91 -12.43 1.96
N PHE A 149 5.66 -12.70 0.89
CA PHE A 149 5.90 -14.08 0.49
C PHE A 149 6.92 -14.79 1.39
N GLN A 150 7.84 -14.07 2.05
CA GLN A 150 8.68 -14.66 3.09
C GLN A 150 7.81 -15.13 4.27
N TYR A 151 6.86 -14.30 4.68
CA TYR A 151 5.86 -14.67 5.69
C TYR A 151 5.03 -15.90 5.27
N LEU A 152 4.47 -15.90 4.06
CA LEU A 152 3.67 -17.03 3.55
C LEU A 152 4.48 -18.33 3.37
N ASN A 153 5.80 -18.23 3.18
CA ASN A 153 6.69 -19.39 3.07
C ASN A 153 7.32 -19.81 4.41
N GLU A 154 7.02 -19.12 5.52
CA GLU A 154 7.46 -19.55 6.84
C GLU A 154 6.88 -20.96 7.12
N PRO A 155 7.68 -21.90 7.67
CA PRO A 155 7.28 -23.29 7.81
C PRO A 155 5.91 -23.51 8.48
N THR A 156 5.61 -22.76 9.55
CA THR A 156 4.37 -22.81 10.32
C THR A 156 3.19 -22.22 9.54
N VAL A 157 3.34 -21.04 8.93
CA VAL A 157 2.31 -20.42 8.08
C VAL A 157 1.96 -21.34 6.92
N ARG A 158 2.96 -21.90 6.23
CA ARG A 158 2.77 -22.82 5.11
C ARG A 158 2.06 -24.10 5.54
N LEU A 159 2.41 -24.65 6.72
CA LEU A 159 1.72 -25.81 7.30
C LEU A 159 0.24 -25.48 7.53
N TYR A 160 -0.05 -24.37 8.19
CA TYR A 160 -1.42 -23.96 8.50
C TYR A 160 -2.22 -23.63 7.25
N LEU A 161 -1.63 -23.01 6.24
CA LEU A 161 -2.28 -22.74 4.94
C LEU A 161 -2.68 -24.05 4.27
N ARG A 162 -1.75 -25.01 4.17
CA ARG A 162 -2.00 -26.34 3.60
C ARG A 162 -3.08 -27.08 4.36
N ASP A 163 -3.01 -27.08 5.70
CA ASP A 163 -3.97 -27.82 6.51
C ASP A 163 -5.36 -27.17 6.42
N THR A 164 -5.45 -25.83 6.35
CA THR A 164 -6.73 -25.14 6.11
C THR A 164 -7.34 -25.55 4.77
N PHE A 165 -6.53 -25.50 3.72
CA PHE A 165 -6.95 -25.94 2.40
C PHE A 165 -7.44 -27.39 2.43
N ASN A 166 -6.72 -28.30 3.08
CA ASN A 166 -7.04 -29.72 3.14
C ASN A 166 -8.33 -30.00 3.93
N TYR A 167 -8.60 -29.26 5.01
CA TYR A 167 -9.87 -29.38 5.73
C TYR A 167 -11.06 -28.88 4.93
N ILE A 168 -10.89 -27.79 4.17
CA ILE A 168 -11.93 -27.29 3.26
C ILE A 168 -12.17 -28.30 2.13
N TYR A 169 -11.10 -28.88 1.58
CA TYR A 169 -11.18 -29.95 0.58
C TYR A 169 -12.00 -31.16 1.07
N ASP A 170 -11.82 -31.57 2.32
CA ASP A 170 -12.56 -32.70 2.91
C ASP A 170 -14.06 -32.40 3.02
N HIS A 171 -14.42 -31.17 3.40
CA HIS A 171 -15.82 -30.70 3.40
C HIS A 171 -16.43 -30.76 1.99
N TRP A 172 -15.68 -30.32 0.97
CA TRP A 172 -16.12 -30.43 -0.42
C TRP A 172 -16.22 -31.86 -0.93
N THR A 173 -15.37 -32.77 -0.45
CA THR A 173 -15.45 -34.20 -0.79
C THR A 173 -16.72 -34.84 -0.22
N ALA A 174 -17.16 -34.41 0.97
CA ALA A 174 -18.44 -34.84 1.53
C ALA A 174 -19.63 -34.34 0.68
N LEU A 175 -19.55 -33.11 0.16
CA LEU A 175 -20.55 -32.57 -0.77
C LEU A 175 -20.58 -33.32 -2.10
N ASP A 176 -19.41 -33.67 -2.65
CA ASP A 176 -19.28 -34.44 -3.91
C ASP A 176 -20.06 -35.75 -3.86
N THR A 177 -20.04 -36.43 -2.71
CA THR A 177 -20.72 -37.72 -2.53
C THR A 177 -22.23 -37.58 -2.72
N VAL A 178 -22.83 -36.50 -2.23
CA VAL A 178 -24.28 -36.30 -2.29
C VAL A 178 -24.74 -35.68 -3.59
N LEU A 179 -24.00 -34.70 -4.12
CA LEU A 179 -24.30 -34.16 -5.44
C LEU A 179 -24.21 -35.23 -6.52
N ASN A 180 -23.19 -36.10 -6.48
CA ASN A 180 -23.05 -37.13 -7.50
C ASN A 180 -24.11 -38.24 -7.40
N LYS A 181 -24.60 -38.57 -6.21
CA LYS A 181 -25.75 -39.47 -6.07
C LYS A 181 -27.00 -38.91 -6.75
N LEU A 182 -27.30 -37.63 -6.52
CA LEU A 182 -28.42 -36.95 -7.16
C LEU A 182 -28.23 -36.81 -8.68
N ARG A 183 -27.01 -36.49 -9.13
CA ARG A 183 -26.70 -36.39 -10.55
C ARG A 183 -26.82 -37.74 -11.26
N GLU A 184 -26.43 -38.84 -10.61
CA GLU A 184 -26.63 -40.20 -11.13
C GLU A 184 -28.14 -40.50 -11.31
N GLU A 185 -28.98 -40.14 -10.35
CA GLU A 185 -30.45 -40.26 -10.47
C GLU A 185 -31.04 -39.41 -11.61
N GLN A 186 -30.42 -38.25 -11.90
CA GLN A 186 -30.84 -37.31 -12.95
C GLN A 186 -30.16 -37.57 -14.31
N GLY A 187 -29.28 -38.57 -14.43
CA GLY A 187 -28.51 -38.83 -15.65
C GLY A 187 -27.52 -37.70 -16.02
N LYS A 188 -27.10 -36.88 -15.06
CA LYS A 188 -26.12 -35.78 -15.24
C LYS A 188 -24.69 -36.27 -15.07
N LYS A 189 -23.73 -35.54 -15.66
CA LYS A 189 -22.29 -35.81 -15.47
C LYS A 189 -21.86 -35.56 -14.04
N ARG A 190 -20.96 -36.40 -13.52
CA ARG A 190 -20.38 -36.21 -12.19
C ARG A 190 -19.63 -34.89 -12.07
N VAL A 191 -19.71 -34.28 -10.89
CA VAL A 191 -18.97 -33.08 -10.48
C VAL A 191 -17.98 -33.43 -9.39
N SER A 192 -16.90 -32.66 -9.28
CA SER A 192 -16.08 -32.67 -8.07
C SER A 192 -15.77 -31.24 -7.65
N VAL A 193 -16.50 -30.76 -6.64
CA VAL A 193 -16.27 -29.50 -5.94
C VAL A 193 -14.90 -29.50 -5.29
N ALA A 194 -14.44 -30.64 -4.78
CA ALA A 194 -13.09 -30.76 -4.21
C ALA A 194 -11.99 -30.56 -5.29
N ALA A 195 -12.19 -31.10 -6.49
CA ALA A 195 -11.29 -30.87 -7.61
C ALA A 195 -11.37 -29.43 -8.15
N LEU A 196 -12.57 -28.84 -8.21
CA LEU A 196 -12.78 -27.43 -8.56
C LEU A 196 -12.06 -26.50 -7.56
N TRP A 197 -12.15 -26.79 -6.26
CA TRP A 197 -11.43 -26.06 -5.21
C TRP A 197 -9.91 -26.12 -5.41
N THR A 198 -9.41 -27.31 -5.74
CA THR A 198 -7.98 -27.51 -6.00
C THR A 198 -7.50 -26.72 -7.21
N CYS A 199 -8.22 -26.81 -8.35
CA CYS A 199 -7.81 -26.09 -9.55
C CYS A 199 -7.97 -24.57 -9.38
N TYR A 200 -9.00 -24.13 -8.66
CA TYR A 200 -9.21 -22.72 -8.33
C TYR A 200 -8.05 -22.16 -7.49
N MET A 201 -7.70 -22.82 -6.39
CA MET A 201 -6.62 -22.35 -5.51
C MET A 201 -5.25 -22.40 -6.18
N ALA A 202 -4.98 -23.41 -7.01
CA ALA A 202 -3.75 -23.46 -7.79
C ALA A 202 -3.66 -22.28 -8.78
N ALA A 203 -4.75 -21.98 -9.48
CA ALA A 203 -4.83 -20.83 -10.37
C ALA A 203 -4.76 -19.49 -9.61
N HIS A 204 -5.35 -19.41 -8.41
CA HIS A 204 -5.30 -18.24 -7.55
C HIS A 204 -3.87 -17.95 -7.08
N PHE A 205 -3.14 -18.95 -6.61
CA PHE A 205 -1.74 -18.82 -6.22
C PHE A 205 -0.83 -18.48 -7.41
N GLU A 206 -1.06 -19.08 -8.59
CA GLU A 206 -0.34 -18.73 -9.83
C GLU A 206 -0.57 -17.26 -10.18
N MET A 207 -1.82 -16.79 -10.18
CA MET A 207 -2.19 -15.40 -10.46
C MET A 207 -1.55 -14.43 -9.46
N MET A 208 -1.70 -14.68 -8.16
CA MET A 208 -1.14 -13.86 -7.08
C MET A 208 0.37 -13.74 -7.18
N THR A 209 1.07 -14.87 -7.31
CA THR A 209 2.55 -14.91 -7.34
C THR A 209 3.11 -14.31 -8.62
N GLU A 210 2.47 -14.55 -9.78
CA GLU A 210 2.91 -13.99 -11.05
C GLU A 210 2.73 -12.47 -11.11
N ARG A 211 1.57 -11.96 -10.66
CA ARG A 211 1.30 -10.52 -10.62
C ARG A 211 2.27 -9.79 -9.69
N ALA A 212 2.49 -10.32 -8.48
CA ALA A 212 3.44 -9.74 -7.53
C ALA A 212 4.88 -9.76 -8.05
N HIS A 213 5.33 -10.90 -8.59
CA HIS A 213 6.68 -11.05 -9.13
C HIS A 213 6.92 -10.14 -10.34
N ARG A 214 5.96 -10.07 -11.28
CA ARG A 214 6.02 -9.18 -12.43
C ARG A 214 6.08 -7.72 -12.00
N TRP A 215 5.28 -7.32 -11.01
CA TRP A 215 5.29 -5.96 -10.48
C TRP A 215 6.68 -5.59 -9.94
N VAL A 216 7.29 -6.43 -9.10
CA VAL A 216 8.67 -6.21 -8.61
C VAL A 216 9.66 -6.16 -9.77
N THR A 217 9.52 -7.07 -10.74
CA THR A 217 10.44 -7.19 -11.88
C THR A 217 10.45 -5.92 -12.74
N VAL A 218 9.27 -5.38 -13.05
CA VAL A 218 9.12 -4.17 -13.86
C VAL A 218 9.79 -2.99 -13.15
N HIS A 219 9.45 -2.73 -11.90
CA HIS A 219 9.95 -1.57 -11.16
C HIS A 219 11.45 -1.66 -10.86
N VAL A 220 11.98 -2.84 -10.55
CA VAL A 220 13.45 -3.03 -10.43
C VAL A 220 14.14 -2.69 -11.74
N ASN A 221 13.60 -3.12 -12.89
CA ASN A 221 14.21 -2.80 -14.18
C ASN A 221 14.11 -1.30 -14.51
N THR A 222 13.01 -0.64 -14.15
CA THR A 222 12.85 0.82 -14.26
C THR A 222 13.92 1.55 -13.46
N LEU A 223 14.19 1.14 -12.22
CA LEU A 223 15.23 1.74 -11.37
C LEU A 223 16.67 1.40 -11.82
N ARG A 224 16.90 0.21 -12.39
CA ARG A 224 18.21 -0.18 -12.93
C ARG A 224 18.63 0.65 -14.13
N ALA A 225 17.69 0.97 -15.03
CA ALA A 225 17.99 1.65 -16.29
C ALA A 225 18.77 2.97 -16.13
N PRO A 226 18.35 3.93 -15.27
CA PRO A 226 19.11 5.16 -15.07
C PRO A 226 20.46 4.92 -14.37
N LEU A 227 20.55 3.97 -13.45
CA LEU A 227 21.82 3.62 -12.77
C LEU A 227 22.86 3.05 -13.75
N MET A 228 22.43 2.17 -14.64
CA MET A 228 23.29 1.63 -15.71
C MET A 228 23.76 2.73 -16.65
N ARG A 229 22.89 3.67 -16.99
CA ARG A 229 23.26 4.84 -17.80
C ARG A 229 24.27 5.73 -17.06
N ALA A 230 24.04 5.98 -15.77
CA ALA A 230 24.92 6.79 -14.93
C ALA A 230 26.35 6.21 -14.86
N LEU A 231 26.51 4.88 -14.85
CA LEU A 231 27.85 4.26 -14.92
C LEU A 231 28.61 4.60 -16.21
N LEU A 232 27.92 4.78 -17.34
CA LEU A 232 28.54 5.11 -18.62
C LEU A 232 28.81 6.61 -18.77
N GLU A 233 27.92 7.43 -18.22
CA GLU A 233 27.98 8.90 -18.31
C GLU A 233 28.95 9.51 -17.30
N TYR A 234 29.13 8.87 -16.14
CA TYR A 234 30.01 9.36 -15.09
C TYR A 234 31.46 9.45 -15.58
N ARG A 235 32.03 10.65 -15.48
CA ARG A 235 33.44 10.92 -15.73
C ARG A 235 34.07 11.37 -14.41
N ARG A 236 35.04 10.61 -13.93
CA ARG A 236 35.74 10.95 -12.71
C ARG A 236 36.47 12.30 -12.85
N PRO A 237 36.33 13.21 -11.87
CA PRO A 237 37.16 14.41 -11.80
C PRO A 237 38.65 14.04 -11.67
N GLY A 238 39.48 14.47 -12.62
CA GLY A 238 40.93 14.15 -12.64
C GLY A 238 41.32 12.99 -13.57
N GLY A 239 40.37 12.31 -14.21
CA GLY A 239 40.62 11.21 -15.14
C GLY A 239 40.63 9.83 -14.45
N GLU A 240 40.70 8.77 -15.26
CA GLU A 240 40.81 7.38 -14.77
C GLU A 240 42.26 6.91 -14.95
N THR A 241 43.02 6.77 -13.86
CA THR A 241 44.34 6.13 -13.89
C THR A 241 44.25 4.63 -13.57
N LEU A 242 45.24 3.88 -14.06
CA LEU A 242 45.28 2.43 -13.87
C LEU A 242 45.58 2.12 -12.40
N GLY A 243 44.64 1.48 -11.70
CA GLY A 243 44.77 1.10 -10.29
C GLY A 243 44.06 2.01 -9.29
N ASP A 244 43.32 3.02 -9.72
CA ASP A 244 42.57 3.88 -8.79
C ASP A 244 41.35 3.15 -8.21
N GLU A 245 41.14 3.31 -6.91
CA GLU A 245 39.93 2.83 -6.21
C GLU A 245 38.65 3.55 -6.71
N PRO A 246 37.47 2.93 -6.59
CA PRO A 246 36.20 3.58 -6.95
C PRO A 246 35.92 4.78 -6.04
N ASP A 247 35.40 5.86 -6.61
CA ASP A 247 35.01 7.05 -5.82
C ASP A 247 33.61 6.88 -5.20
N ALA A 248 33.22 7.81 -4.33
CA ALA A 248 31.95 7.76 -3.61
C ALA A 248 30.72 7.69 -4.53
N ILE A 249 30.78 8.29 -5.73
CA ILE A 249 29.65 8.28 -6.67
C ILE A 249 29.55 6.92 -7.34
N GLN A 250 30.68 6.36 -7.80
CA GLN A 250 30.72 5.00 -8.35
C GLN A 250 30.29 3.96 -7.31
N TRP A 251 30.73 4.08 -6.06
CA TRP A 251 30.26 3.22 -4.95
C TRP A 251 28.76 3.33 -4.76
N LYS A 252 28.22 4.54 -4.67
CA LYS A 252 26.76 4.74 -4.52
C LYS A 252 25.97 4.07 -5.65
N ILE A 253 26.40 4.24 -6.91
CA ILE A 253 25.72 3.61 -8.05
C ILE A 253 25.86 2.08 -7.99
N GLY A 254 27.05 1.57 -7.67
CA GLY A 254 27.32 0.13 -7.52
C GLY A 254 26.47 -0.51 -6.41
N ASP A 255 26.37 0.13 -5.25
CA ASP A 255 25.58 -0.31 -4.11
C ASP A 255 24.08 -0.31 -4.43
N SER A 256 23.58 0.74 -5.11
CA SER A 256 22.20 0.77 -5.61
C SER A 256 21.91 -0.38 -6.59
N LEU A 257 22.82 -0.67 -7.52
CA LEU A 257 22.68 -1.80 -8.45
C LEU A 257 22.75 -3.16 -7.72
N HIS A 258 23.61 -3.28 -6.71
CA HIS A 258 23.70 -4.47 -5.87
C HIS A 258 22.38 -4.69 -5.10
N MET A 259 21.85 -3.65 -4.45
CA MET A 259 20.56 -3.69 -3.75
C MET A 259 19.43 -4.17 -4.68
N LEU A 260 19.30 -3.58 -5.88
CA LEU A 260 18.32 -4.03 -6.87
C LEU A 260 18.54 -5.47 -7.33
N THR A 261 19.78 -5.96 -7.30
CA THR A 261 20.09 -7.36 -7.63
C THR A 261 19.66 -8.31 -6.53
N GLU A 262 19.91 -7.95 -5.27
CA GLU A 262 19.46 -8.71 -4.09
C GLU A 262 17.93 -8.75 -3.98
N ILE A 263 17.26 -7.62 -4.19
CA ILE A 263 15.79 -7.54 -4.20
C ILE A 263 15.22 -8.49 -5.26
N MET A 264 15.75 -8.44 -6.49
CA MET A 264 15.29 -9.31 -7.57
C MET A 264 15.59 -10.79 -7.30
N GLY A 265 16.77 -11.09 -6.72
CA GLY A 265 17.14 -12.45 -6.33
C GLY A 265 16.12 -13.01 -5.34
N ASN A 266 15.86 -12.27 -4.27
CA ASN A 266 14.84 -12.63 -3.28
C ASN A 266 13.45 -12.75 -3.89
N ALA A 267 13.05 -11.85 -4.80
CA ALA A 267 11.78 -11.94 -5.49
C ALA A 267 11.65 -13.24 -6.31
N ASP A 268 12.69 -13.61 -7.07
CA ASP A 268 12.68 -14.79 -7.95
C ASP A 268 12.40 -16.09 -7.21
N PHE A 269 13.06 -16.31 -6.06
CA PHE A 269 12.95 -17.56 -5.30
C PHE A 269 11.91 -17.53 -4.16
N THR A 270 11.50 -16.34 -3.69
CA THR A 270 10.56 -16.20 -2.57
C THR A 270 9.12 -16.07 -3.02
N ILE A 271 8.82 -15.31 -4.09
CA ILE A 271 7.44 -14.98 -4.52
C ILE A 271 6.79 -16.20 -5.19
N MET A 272 6.46 -17.21 -4.39
CA MET A 272 5.97 -18.51 -4.80
C MET A 272 5.18 -19.12 -3.63
N ILE A 273 4.16 -19.91 -3.93
CA ILE A 273 3.40 -20.67 -2.91
C ILE A 273 3.43 -22.14 -3.31
N PRO A 274 4.43 -22.92 -2.83
CA PRO A 274 4.55 -24.34 -3.17
C PRO A 274 3.38 -25.15 -2.58
N MET A 275 2.63 -25.85 -3.44
CA MET A 275 1.45 -26.64 -3.03
C MET A 275 1.78 -28.10 -2.64
N ASN A 276 2.99 -28.36 -2.13
CA ASN A 276 3.38 -29.70 -1.69
C ASN A 276 2.50 -30.19 -0.53
N GLY A 277 1.81 -31.31 -0.72
CA GLY A 277 0.94 -31.93 0.29
C GLY A 277 -0.50 -31.36 0.34
N TYR A 278 -0.88 -30.53 -0.64
CA TYR A 278 -2.27 -30.10 -0.83
C TYR A 278 -3.04 -31.24 -1.50
N LYS A 279 -4.20 -31.61 -0.94
CA LYS A 279 -5.06 -32.68 -1.47
C LYS A 279 -5.53 -32.35 -2.90
N GLY A 280 -5.54 -33.36 -3.76
CA GLY A 280 -5.94 -33.21 -5.17
C GLY A 280 -4.91 -32.52 -6.07
N TYR A 281 -3.85 -31.90 -5.52
CA TYR A 281 -2.83 -31.22 -6.30
C TYR A 281 -1.66 -32.16 -6.64
N PHE A 282 -1.29 -32.21 -7.91
CA PHE A 282 -0.12 -32.93 -8.40
C PHE A 282 0.80 -31.92 -9.09
N ALA A 283 2.07 -31.89 -8.67
CA ALA A 283 3.04 -30.99 -9.26
C ALA A 283 3.30 -31.38 -10.72
N ASP A 284 3.41 -30.37 -11.58
CA ASP A 284 3.87 -30.55 -12.96
C ASP A 284 5.27 -31.21 -12.99
N PRO A 285 5.64 -31.83 -14.12
CA PRO A 285 6.97 -32.39 -14.31
C PRO A 285 8.07 -31.38 -13.96
N PRO A 286 9.25 -31.86 -13.50
CA PRO A 286 10.34 -30.98 -13.10
C PRO A 286 10.68 -29.98 -14.21
N ARG A 287 10.69 -28.69 -13.86
CA ARG A 287 11.13 -27.63 -14.75
C ARG A 287 12.63 -27.76 -15.01
N ALA A 288 13.12 -27.07 -16.04
CA ALA A 288 14.54 -27.04 -16.35
C ALA A 288 15.37 -26.49 -15.17
N GLY A 289 16.52 -27.11 -14.91
CA GLY A 289 17.44 -26.72 -13.83
C GLY A 289 17.46 -27.71 -12.66
N PRO A 290 18.24 -27.42 -11.60
CA PRO A 290 18.32 -28.28 -10.41
C PRO A 290 16.98 -28.36 -9.67
N ALA A 291 16.56 -29.57 -9.28
CA ALA A 291 15.31 -29.80 -8.55
C ALA A 291 15.20 -28.97 -7.25
N ALA A 292 16.33 -28.67 -6.61
CA ALA A 292 16.39 -27.84 -5.39
C ALA A 292 15.89 -26.40 -5.59
N LEU A 293 15.87 -25.88 -6.83
CA LEU A 293 15.27 -24.57 -7.15
C LEU A 293 13.74 -24.55 -6.94
N HIS A 294 13.10 -25.72 -6.88
CA HIS A 294 11.66 -25.87 -6.70
C HIS A 294 11.32 -26.48 -5.33
N ALA A 295 12.28 -26.51 -4.40
CA ALA A 295 12.04 -27.00 -3.06
C ALA A 295 10.98 -26.14 -2.35
N ALA A 296 10.06 -26.80 -1.63
CA ALA A 296 9.05 -26.11 -0.82
C ALA A 296 9.67 -25.31 0.34
N ASN A 297 10.82 -25.75 0.83
CA ASN A 297 11.58 -25.07 1.88
C ASN A 297 12.31 -23.85 1.29
N LEU A 298 12.02 -22.66 1.83
CA LEU A 298 12.59 -21.41 1.36
C LEU A 298 14.12 -21.36 1.48
N LEU A 299 14.70 -21.86 2.58
CA LEU A 299 16.15 -21.86 2.79
C LEU A 299 16.88 -22.76 1.77
N ALA A 300 16.37 -23.96 1.53
CA ALA A 300 16.92 -24.88 0.54
C ALA A 300 16.90 -24.28 -0.87
N ARG A 301 15.78 -23.65 -1.23
CA ARG A 301 15.58 -22.98 -2.51
C ARG A 301 16.47 -21.73 -2.66
N SER A 302 16.60 -20.93 -1.60
CA SER A 302 17.50 -19.77 -1.56
C SER A 302 18.95 -20.20 -1.78
N LYS A 303 19.44 -21.22 -1.06
CA LYS A 303 20.80 -21.75 -1.23
C LYS A 303 21.05 -22.20 -2.68
N ALA A 304 20.14 -23.01 -3.24
CA ALA A 304 20.24 -23.49 -4.62
C ALA A 304 20.23 -22.33 -5.64
N TYR A 305 19.42 -21.29 -5.39
CA TYR A 305 19.36 -20.10 -6.24
C TYR A 305 20.70 -19.37 -6.28
N HIS A 306 21.31 -19.05 -5.13
CA HIS A 306 22.57 -18.31 -5.08
C HIS A 306 23.74 -19.10 -5.69
N GLU A 307 23.81 -20.41 -5.43
CA GLU A 307 24.80 -21.29 -6.07
C GLU A 307 24.65 -21.30 -7.59
N ARG A 308 23.41 -21.42 -8.09
CA ARG A 308 23.12 -21.41 -9.53
C ARG A 308 23.36 -20.05 -10.17
N LEU A 309 23.01 -18.95 -9.51
CA LEU A 309 23.23 -17.59 -10.01
C LEU A 309 24.72 -17.32 -10.21
N LYS A 310 25.55 -17.68 -9.23
CA LYS A 310 27.01 -17.53 -9.31
C LYS A 310 27.60 -18.24 -10.54
N LEU A 311 27.11 -19.44 -10.86
CA LEU A 311 27.52 -20.18 -12.06
C LEU A 311 27.09 -19.44 -13.34
N LEU A 312 25.82 -19.04 -13.43
CA LEU A 312 25.27 -18.39 -14.63
C LEU A 312 25.88 -17.01 -14.89
N THR A 313 26.20 -16.25 -13.84
CA THR A 313 26.92 -14.98 -13.96
C THR A 313 28.34 -15.20 -14.49
N ARG A 314 29.06 -16.23 -14.00
CA ARG A 314 30.40 -16.59 -14.53
C ARG A 314 30.35 -17.05 -15.98
N GLU A 315 29.33 -17.80 -16.37
CA GLU A 315 29.09 -18.18 -17.77
C GLU A 315 28.83 -16.94 -18.65
N ALA A 316 28.07 -15.96 -18.16
CA ALA A 316 27.82 -14.71 -18.88
C ALA A 316 29.11 -13.88 -19.03
N LEU A 317 29.87 -13.69 -17.95
CA LEU A 317 31.17 -13.03 -17.98
C LEU A 317 32.14 -13.72 -18.95
N SER A 318 32.20 -15.05 -18.95
CA SER A 318 33.10 -15.79 -19.85
C SER A 318 32.71 -15.61 -21.32
N ARG A 319 31.40 -15.54 -21.63
CA ARG A 319 30.91 -15.29 -22.99
C ARG A 319 31.20 -13.86 -23.45
N ASN A 320 31.13 -12.89 -22.54
CA ASN A 320 31.38 -11.48 -22.83
C ASN A 320 32.87 -11.10 -22.67
N ALA A 321 33.77 -12.09 -22.51
CA ALA A 321 35.21 -11.89 -22.25
C ALA A 321 35.91 -10.96 -23.25
N ALA A 322 35.47 -10.97 -24.52
CA ALA A 322 36.01 -10.10 -25.56
C ALA A 322 35.66 -8.62 -25.35
N GLU A 323 34.48 -8.32 -24.79
CA GLU A 323 34.01 -6.96 -24.52
C GLU A 323 34.77 -6.29 -23.36
N PHE A 324 35.34 -7.09 -22.45
CA PHE A 324 36.15 -6.58 -21.34
C PHE A 324 37.61 -6.29 -21.72
N ARG A 325 38.06 -6.73 -22.90
CA ARG A 325 39.48 -6.64 -23.28
C ARG A 325 39.87 -5.18 -23.49
N GLY A 326 40.77 -4.68 -22.63
CA GLY A 326 41.28 -3.31 -22.70
C GLY A 326 40.50 -2.29 -21.88
N LEU A 327 39.46 -2.70 -21.15
CA LEU A 327 38.80 -1.84 -20.16
C LEU A 327 39.65 -1.74 -18.89
N ASN A 328 39.69 -0.54 -18.29
CA ASN A 328 40.27 -0.36 -16.95
C ASN A 328 39.33 -1.07 -15.94
N PRO A 329 39.84 -1.96 -15.06
CA PRO A 329 39.03 -2.66 -14.06
C PRO A 329 38.13 -1.77 -13.20
N THR A 330 38.52 -0.51 -12.99
CA THR A 330 37.77 0.45 -12.16
C THR A 330 36.99 1.50 -12.98
N SER A 331 36.94 1.35 -14.30
CA SER A 331 36.13 2.21 -15.17
C SER A 331 34.63 1.94 -15.02
N GLY A 332 33.82 2.99 -15.23
CA GLY A 332 32.37 2.85 -15.31
C GLY A 332 31.92 1.86 -16.39
N GLN A 333 32.67 1.72 -17.49
CA GLN A 333 32.41 0.74 -18.55
C GLN A 333 32.58 -0.70 -18.09
N MET A 334 33.58 -0.97 -17.24
CA MET A 334 33.77 -2.29 -16.64
C MET A 334 32.60 -2.63 -15.73
N TYR A 335 32.24 -1.73 -14.80
CA TYR A 335 31.11 -1.93 -13.89
C TYR A 335 29.78 -2.12 -14.63
N HIS A 336 29.55 -1.35 -15.69
CA HIS A 336 28.38 -1.50 -16.54
C HIS A 336 28.33 -2.90 -17.16
N SER A 337 29.44 -3.36 -17.74
CA SER A 337 29.50 -4.63 -18.46
C SER A 337 29.41 -5.85 -17.52
N THR A 338 29.98 -5.76 -16.31
CA THR A 338 29.82 -6.79 -15.27
C THR A 338 28.38 -6.85 -14.76
N SER A 339 27.76 -5.68 -14.52
CA SER A 339 26.35 -5.59 -14.08
C SER A 339 25.39 -6.16 -15.13
N LEU A 340 25.65 -5.88 -16.41
CA LEU A 340 24.88 -6.47 -17.52
C LEU A 340 24.99 -8.00 -17.54
N SER A 341 26.19 -8.54 -17.33
CA SER A 341 26.42 -10.00 -17.27
C SER A 341 25.68 -10.63 -16.08
N GLN A 342 25.61 -9.95 -14.94
CA GLN A 342 24.84 -10.39 -13.78
C GLN A 342 23.34 -10.38 -14.06
N ILE A 343 22.81 -9.33 -14.70
CA ILE A 343 21.41 -9.24 -15.12
C ILE A 343 21.06 -10.37 -16.10
N GLN A 344 21.94 -10.67 -17.06
CA GLN A 344 21.75 -11.79 -17.99
C GLN A 344 21.68 -13.14 -17.27
N GLY A 345 22.60 -13.39 -16.33
CA GLY A 345 22.59 -14.58 -15.48
C GLY A 345 21.30 -14.71 -14.69
N GLN A 346 20.85 -13.62 -14.06
CA GLN A 346 19.61 -13.57 -13.29
C GLN A 346 18.36 -13.82 -14.16
N ASN A 347 18.29 -13.22 -15.35
CA ASN A 347 17.19 -13.43 -16.28
C ASN A 347 17.11 -14.89 -16.78
N LYS A 348 18.26 -15.55 -17.00
CA LYS A 348 18.31 -16.97 -17.35
C LYS A 348 17.83 -17.83 -16.17
N LEU A 349 18.32 -17.56 -14.96
CA LEU A 349 17.91 -18.29 -13.76
C LEU A 349 16.41 -18.15 -13.47
N ARG A 350 15.85 -16.95 -13.62
CA ARG A 350 14.42 -16.73 -13.44
C ARG A 350 13.57 -17.65 -14.30
N LYS A 351 13.98 -17.89 -15.55
CA LYS A 351 13.28 -18.83 -16.45
C LYS A 351 13.40 -20.28 -15.98
N GLU A 352 14.54 -20.68 -15.41
CA GLU A 352 14.72 -22.00 -14.78
C GLU A 352 13.79 -22.16 -13.56
N VAL A 353 13.72 -21.15 -12.69
CA VAL A 353 12.91 -21.19 -11.44
C VAL A 353 11.40 -21.09 -11.74
N ARG A 354 11.00 -20.12 -12.56
CA ARG A 354 9.59 -19.70 -12.71
C ARG A 354 8.94 -20.20 -14.00
N GLY A 355 9.71 -20.58 -15.00
CA GLY A 355 9.19 -20.91 -16.33
C GLY A 355 8.92 -19.66 -17.17
N ALA A 356 8.05 -19.82 -18.18
CA ALA A 356 7.59 -18.70 -18.98
C ALA A 356 6.58 -17.85 -18.18
N PRO A 357 6.62 -16.51 -18.32
CA PRO A 357 5.63 -15.65 -17.67
C PRO A 357 4.23 -15.92 -18.22
N LEU A 358 3.20 -15.67 -17.41
CA LEU A 358 1.82 -15.79 -17.84
C LEU A 358 1.48 -14.62 -18.79
N GLU A 359 1.08 -14.94 -20.02
CA GLU A 359 0.70 -13.95 -21.03
C GLU A 359 -0.63 -14.35 -21.73
N PRO A 360 -1.57 -13.42 -21.92
CA PRO A 360 -1.58 -12.05 -21.40
C PRO A 360 -1.76 -12.03 -19.87
N VAL A 361 -1.28 -10.98 -19.21
CA VAL A 361 -1.54 -10.78 -17.78
C VAL A 361 -3.05 -10.73 -17.55
N PRO A 362 -3.62 -11.60 -16.68
CA PRO A 362 -5.03 -11.52 -16.34
C PRO A 362 -5.39 -10.16 -15.75
N ARG A 363 -6.60 -9.67 -16.04
CA ARG A 363 -7.16 -8.47 -15.39
C ARG A 363 -7.18 -8.66 -13.87
N GLU A 364 -7.12 -7.57 -13.12
CA GLU A 364 -7.38 -7.65 -11.68
C GLU A 364 -8.82 -8.16 -11.47
N PRO A 365 -9.08 -9.07 -10.51
CA PRO A 365 -10.40 -9.66 -10.31
C PRO A 365 -11.52 -8.64 -10.20
N TRP A 366 -11.30 -7.55 -9.45
CA TRP A 366 -12.29 -6.48 -9.33
C TRP A 366 -12.57 -5.79 -10.68
N ILE A 367 -11.56 -5.58 -11.54
CA ILE A 367 -11.74 -5.00 -12.89
C ILE A 367 -12.54 -5.96 -13.76
N ALA A 368 -12.24 -7.26 -13.69
CA ALA A 368 -12.97 -8.29 -14.42
C ALA A 368 -14.44 -8.33 -13.98
N ALA A 369 -14.70 -8.38 -12.68
CA ALA A 369 -16.04 -8.39 -12.11
C ALA A 369 -16.83 -7.12 -12.46
N THR A 370 -16.22 -5.93 -12.37
CA THR A 370 -16.86 -4.67 -12.78
C THR A 370 -17.19 -4.68 -14.27
N ALA A 371 -16.26 -5.14 -15.13
CA ALA A 371 -16.50 -5.26 -16.56
C ALA A 371 -17.64 -6.25 -16.89
N SER A 372 -17.67 -7.42 -16.24
CA SER A 372 -18.76 -8.41 -16.38
C SER A 372 -20.12 -7.79 -16.02
N ASN A 373 -20.18 -7.02 -14.93
CA ASN A 373 -21.41 -6.33 -14.52
C ASN A 373 -21.86 -5.28 -15.55
N ILE A 374 -20.94 -4.47 -16.06
CA ILE A 374 -21.22 -3.46 -17.09
C ILE A 374 -21.75 -4.13 -18.36
N GLU A 375 -21.11 -5.20 -18.84
CA GLU A 375 -21.54 -5.93 -20.04
C GLU A 375 -22.92 -6.56 -19.86
N PHE A 376 -23.19 -7.13 -18.68
CA PHE A 376 -24.49 -7.72 -18.36
C PHE A 376 -25.63 -6.70 -18.39
N GLU A 377 -25.43 -5.49 -17.86
CA GLU A 377 -26.45 -4.46 -17.84
C GLU A 377 -26.58 -3.74 -19.20
N LYS A 378 -25.48 -3.63 -19.96
CA LYS A 378 -25.52 -3.19 -21.35
C LYS A 378 -26.39 -4.10 -22.22
N LYS A 379 -26.32 -5.42 -22.02
CA LYS A 379 -27.22 -6.40 -22.69
C LYS A 379 -28.70 -6.17 -22.35
N LYS A 380 -29.00 -5.54 -21.22
CA LYS A 380 -30.36 -5.14 -20.82
C LYS A 380 -30.76 -3.74 -21.32
N GLY A 381 -29.92 -3.10 -22.13
CA GLY A 381 -30.18 -1.79 -22.71
C GLY A 381 -30.01 -0.63 -21.73
N LYS A 382 -29.25 -0.80 -20.66
CA LYS A 382 -28.96 0.27 -19.70
C LYS A 382 -27.50 0.72 -19.82
N GLU A 383 -27.31 2.03 -19.84
CA GLU A 383 -25.99 2.65 -19.72
C GLU A 383 -25.76 3.01 -18.25
N GLU A 384 -25.03 2.14 -17.55
CA GLU A 384 -24.95 2.19 -16.10
C GLU A 384 -23.71 2.95 -15.61
N LYS A 385 -23.91 3.87 -14.66
CA LYS A 385 -22.85 4.55 -13.92
C LYS A 385 -22.64 3.87 -12.57
N TYR A 386 -21.36 3.67 -12.24
CA TYR A 386 -20.89 3.06 -10.99
C TYR A 386 -20.07 4.08 -10.21
N GLY A 387 -20.07 4.03 -8.88
CA GLY A 387 -19.07 4.78 -8.10
C GLY A 387 -19.47 5.16 -6.68
N LEU A 388 -19.05 6.34 -6.25
CA LEU A 388 -19.14 6.81 -4.86
C LEU A 388 -19.94 8.12 -4.77
N ALA A 389 -20.72 8.25 -3.70
CA ALA A 389 -21.37 9.51 -3.36
C ALA A 389 -20.35 10.47 -2.70
N VAL A 390 -20.46 11.76 -3.03
CA VAL A 390 -19.60 12.83 -2.49
C VAL A 390 -20.47 13.97 -2.00
N TYR A 391 -20.44 14.26 -0.71
CA TYR A 391 -21.21 15.35 -0.10
C TYR A 391 -20.35 16.61 0.02
N ARG A 392 -20.82 17.73 -0.56
CA ARG A 392 -20.29 19.07 -0.26
C ARG A 392 -20.80 19.49 1.11
N LEU A 393 -19.93 19.54 2.12
CA LEU A 393 -20.23 20.03 3.47
C LEU A 393 -19.41 21.27 3.83
N THR A 394 -19.03 22.04 2.81
CA THR A 394 -18.30 23.30 2.91
C THR A 394 -19.02 24.37 2.09
N TYR A 395 -19.35 25.49 2.73
CA TYR A 395 -20.29 26.49 2.17
C TYR A 395 -19.71 27.90 2.09
N GLY A 396 -18.52 28.14 2.65
CA GLY A 396 -17.85 29.45 2.64
C GLY A 396 -17.27 29.87 1.28
N GLN A 397 -17.21 28.97 0.30
CA GLN A 397 -16.59 29.21 -1.02
C GLN A 397 -17.57 29.79 -2.04
N THR A 398 -17.05 30.58 -2.97
CA THR A 398 -17.79 30.98 -4.18
C THR A 398 -18.02 29.79 -5.11
N GLU A 399 -19.07 29.85 -5.95
CA GLU A 399 -19.35 28.78 -6.92
C GLU A 399 -18.22 28.60 -7.96
N SER A 400 -17.46 29.67 -8.26
CA SER A 400 -16.26 29.59 -9.10
C SER A 400 -15.13 28.81 -8.43
N GLU A 401 -14.87 29.07 -7.15
CA GLU A 401 -13.84 28.35 -6.39
C GLU A 401 -14.23 26.88 -6.21
N TRP A 402 -15.52 26.62 -5.97
CA TRP A 402 -16.07 25.28 -5.90
C TRP A 402 -15.93 24.52 -7.22
N THR A 403 -16.26 25.16 -8.35
CA THR A 403 -16.14 24.54 -9.68
C THR A 403 -14.69 24.18 -10.01
N GLU A 404 -13.73 25.07 -9.70
CA GLU A 404 -12.31 24.79 -9.90
C GLU A 404 -11.80 23.69 -8.97
N PHE A 405 -12.26 23.65 -7.72
CA PHE A 405 -11.99 22.56 -6.79
C PHE A 405 -12.50 21.22 -7.33
N VAL A 406 -13.77 21.14 -7.75
CA VAL A 406 -14.36 19.92 -8.32
C VAL A 406 -13.56 19.46 -9.53
N ARG A 407 -13.17 20.37 -10.43
CA ARG A 407 -12.33 20.07 -11.59
C ARG A 407 -11.01 19.42 -11.20
N LYS A 408 -10.34 19.94 -10.16
CA LYS A 408 -9.08 19.38 -9.64
C LYS A 408 -9.29 18.00 -9.01
N VAL A 409 -10.34 17.82 -8.21
CA VAL A 409 -10.68 16.53 -7.60
C VAL A 409 -10.98 15.49 -8.66
N GLU A 410 -11.85 15.80 -9.62
CA GLU A 410 -12.20 14.86 -10.70
C GLU A 410 -11.00 14.50 -11.56
N ALA A 411 -10.10 15.45 -11.85
CA ALA A 411 -8.86 15.16 -12.56
C ALA A 411 -7.95 14.23 -11.74
N HIS A 412 -7.78 14.49 -10.44
CA HIS A 412 -6.94 13.68 -9.57
C HIS A 412 -7.49 12.25 -9.38
N VAL A 413 -8.80 12.14 -9.12
CA VAL A 413 -9.50 10.85 -8.95
C VAL A 413 -9.59 10.08 -10.27
N SER A 414 -9.70 10.77 -11.41
CA SER A 414 -9.72 10.13 -12.73
C SER A 414 -8.34 9.72 -13.22
N ASP A 415 -7.27 10.24 -12.64
CA ASP A 415 -5.95 9.67 -12.85
C ASP A 415 -5.89 8.39 -12.01
N TRP A 416 -6.06 7.24 -12.66
CA TRP A 416 -5.94 5.89 -12.11
C TRP A 416 -5.88 4.89 -13.26
N GLY A 417 -5.51 3.64 -12.97
CA GLY A 417 -5.54 2.55 -13.94
C GLY A 417 -4.26 2.39 -14.78
N LYS A 418 -3.30 3.31 -14.66
CA LYS A 418 -2.00 3.20 -15.34
C LYS A 418 -1.25 1.96 -14.85
N GLY A 419 -0.85 1.11 -15.79
CA GLY A 419 -0.20 -0.18 -15.48
C GLY A 419 -1.15 -1.30 -15.02
N GLN A 420 -2.46 -1.05 -14.93
CA GLN A 420 -3.47 -2.06 -14.58
C GLN A 420 -4.16 -2.62 -15.82
N THR A 421 -4.10 -3.95 -16.00
CA THR A 421 -4.65 -4.60 -17.20
C THR A 421 -6.18 -4.52 -17.20
N GLY A 422 -6.76 -3.93 -18.25
CA GLY A 422 -8.20 -3.82 -18.45
C GLY A 422 -8.86 -2.58 -17.80
N SER A 423 -8.10 -1.74 -17.09
CA SER A 423 -8.64 -0.55 -16.41
C SER A 423 -9.38 0.41 -17.35
N SER A 424 -8.89 0.58 -18.58
CA SER A 424 -9.49 1.44 -19.60
C SER A 424 -10.93 1.05 -19.95
N SER A 425 -11.29 -0.23 -19.81
CA SER A 425 -12.63 -0.73 -20.15
C SER A 425 -13.72 -0.35 -19.15
N ILE A 426 -13.34 0.04 -17.93
CA ILE A 426 -14.29 0.39 -16.87
C ILE A 426 -14.19 1.85 -16.43
N LYS A 427 -13.10 2.54 -16.81
CA LYS A 427 -12.79 3.90 -16.38
C LYS A 427 -13.87 4.93 -16.73
N GLU A 428 -14.52 4.78 -17.88
CA GLU A 428 -15.61 5.68 -18.28
C GLU A 428 -16.89 5.50 -17.46
N HIS A 429 -17.05 4.35 -16.81
CA HIS A 429 -18.23 3.98 -16.02
C HIS A 429 -18.10 4.35 -14.54
N LEU A 430 -16.87 4.51 -14.03
CA LEU A 430 -16.62 4.93 -12.65
C LEU A 430 -16.73 6.46 -12.53
N LYS A 431 -17.68 6.94 -11.73
CA LYS A 431 -18.02 8.35 -11.56
C LYS A 431 -18.24 8.71 -10.10
N LEU A 432 -17.90 9.95 -9.75
CA LEU A 432 -18.29 10.54 -8.48
C LEU A 432 -19.68 11.15 -8.61
N ARG A 433 -20.55 10.90 -7.63
CA ARG A 433 -21.86 11.54 -7.54
C ARG A 433 -21.82 12.68 -6.53
N TRP A 434 -21.74 13.90 -7.02
CA TRP A 434 -21.74 15.10 -6.20
C TRP A 434 -23.15 15.41 -5.67
N LEU A 435 -23.23 15.63 -4.36
CA LEU A 435 -24.45 15.98 -3.63
C LEU A 435 -24.17 17.26 -2.84
N ASP A 436 -25.03 18.26 -2.99
CA ASP A 436 -24.92 19.51 -2.22
C ASP A 436 -25.58 19.35 -0.86
N GLY A 437 -24.78 19.28 0.21
CA GLY A 437 -25.28 19.14 1.58
C GLY A 437 -26.21 20.29 1.97
N LYS A 438 -25.95 21.52 1.49
CA LYS A 438 -26.78 22.68 1.78
C LYS A 438 -28.18 22.54 1.19
N GLY A 439 -28.26 22.08 -0.06
CA GLY A 439 -29.52 21.75 -0.73
C GLY A 439 -30.29 20.60 -0.07
N LEU A 440 -29.59 19.72 0.65
CA LEU A 440 -30.18 18.61 1.43
C LEU A 440 -30.53 18.98 2.87
N GLY A 441 -30.30 20.23 3.30
CA GLY A 441 -30.57 20.69 4.66
C GLY A 441 -29.55 20.23 5.70
N ILE A 442 -28.36 19.81 5.28
CA ILE A 442 -27.26 19.37 6.16
C ILE A 442 -26.43 20.60 6.56
N ALA A 443 -26.17 20.76 7.85
CA ALA A 443 -25.33 21.86 8.34
C ALA A 443 -23.86 21.72 7.88
N GLU A 444 -23.14 22.84 7.83
CA GLU A 444 -21.73 22.83 7.41
C GLU A 444 -20.89 21.95 8.35
N GLY A 445 -20.08 21.05 7.80
CA GLY A 445 -19.27 20.11 8.57
C GLY A 445 -20.05 19.01 9.31
N ASP A 446 -21.37 18.91 9.18
CA ASP A 446 -22.18 17.93 9.89
C ASP A 446 -22.16 16.55 9.19
N VAL A 447 -21.11 15.80 9.47
CA VAL A 447 -20.88 14.45 8.94
C VAL A 447 -21.93 13.46 9.47
N ASP A 448 -22.41 13.63 10.70
CA ASP A 448 -23.38 12.72 11.31
C ASP A 448 -24.75 12.86 10.64
N ALA A 449 -25.19 14.08 10.33
CA ALA A 449 -26.39 14.29 9.52
C ALA A 449 -26.27 13.70 8.12
N ALA A 450 -25.07 13.72 7.50
CA ALA A 450 -24.84 13.03 6.24
C ALA A 450 -24.96 11.50 6.38
N LYS A 451 -24.43 10.91 7.46
CA LYS A 451 -24.60 9.47 7.77
C LYS A 451 -26.07 9.11 8.03
N GLU A 452 -26.78 9.91 8.81
CA GLU A 452 -28.21 9.71 9.06
C GLU A 452 -29.02 9.80 7.77
N TRP A 453 -28.67 10.71 6.86
CA TRP A 453 -29.32 10.80 5.55
C TRP A 453 -29.09 9.53 4.71
N VAL A 454 -27.88 8.99 4.75
CA VAL A 454 -27.54 7.69 4.12
C VAL A 454 -28.37 6.56 4.75
N SER A 455 -28.41 6.49 6.08
CA SER A 455 -29.08 5.43 6.85
C SER A 455 -30.62 5.49 6.77
N PHE A 456 -31.21 6.69 6.86
CA PHE A 456 -32.64 6.92 6.66
C PHE A 456 -33.08 6.47 5.26
N SER A 457 -32.27 6.78 4.24
CA SER A 457 -32.53 6.35 2.86
C SER A 457 -32.42 4.83 2.68
N LEU A 458 -31.59 4.14 3.47
CA LEU A 458 -31.44 2.68 3.49
C LEU A 458 -32.61 1.96 4.20
N SER A 459 -33.23 2.58 5.20
CA SER A 459 -34.20 1.94 6.11
C SER A 459 -35.61 1.66 5.54
N ARG A 460 -35.93 2.12 4.32
CA ARG A 460 -37.29 2.07 3.75
C ARG A 460 -37.70 0.75 3.07
N ILE A 461 -37.13 -0.41 3.43
CA ILE A 461 -37.47 -1.71 2.81
C ILE A 461 -37.61 -2.84 3.86
N PRO A 462 -38.71 -3.63 3.87
CA PRO A 462 -38.87 -4.75 4.80
C PRO A 462 -37.91 -5.91 4.50
N SER A 463 -37.32 -6.47 5.55
CA SER A 463 -36.36 -7.59 5.49
C SER A 463 -37.05 -8.95 5.52
N LEU A 464 -36.62 -9.85 4.62
CA LEU A 464 -36.06 -11.18 4.89
C LEU A 464 -35.52 -11.70 3.53
N ILE A 465 -34.34 -12.31 3.47
CA ILE A 465 -33.51 -12.59 2.26
C ILE A 465 -32.59 -11.41 1.84
N LEU A 466 -31.91 -10.78 2.80
CA LEU A 466 -30.88 -9.76 2.51
C LEU A 466 -29.67 -9.82 3.45
N LYS A 467 -29.22 -11.01 3.83
CA LYS A 467 -27.96 -11.20 4.58
C LYS A 467 -26.90 -12.02 3.85
N LEU A 468 -27.20 -12.56 2.66
CA LEU A 468 -26.25 -13.29 1.81
C LEU A 468 -26.24 -12.81 0.35
N THR A 469 -27.02 -11.79 0.02
CA THR A 469 -27.06 -11.16 -1.31
C THR A 469 -27.19 -9.65 -1.13
N ASN A 470 -26.12 -8.93 -1.50
CA ASN A 470 -26.07 -7.51 -1.83
C ASN A 470 -26.80 -6.55 -0.87
N VAL A 471 -26.05 -5.96 0.07
CA VAL A 471 -26.43 -4.80 0.91
C VAL A 471 -26.57 -3.50 0.08
N ILE A 472 -26.49 -3.56 -1.25
CA ILE A 472 -26.65 -2.40 -2.13
C ILE A 472 -28.12 -2.15 -2.43
N ARG A 473 -28.77 -1.27 -1.65
CA ARG A 473 -30.06 -0.68 -2.04
C ARG A 473 -30.28 0.75 -1.53
N HIS A 474 -29.21 1.51 -1.31
CA HIS A 474 -29.26 2.92 -0.90
C HIS A 474 -29.99 3.83 -1.93
N PHE A 475 -30.00 3.48 -3.22
CA PHE A 475 -30.30 4.46 -4.28
C PHE A 475 -31.61 4.30 -5.06
N LYS A 476 -32.50 3.37 -4.69
CA LYS A 476 -33.75 3.18 -5.44
C LYS A 476 -34.75 4.34 -5.26
N THR A 477 -34.66 5.10 -4.17
CA THR A 477 -35.52 6.27 -3.91
C THR A 477 -35.05 7.53 -4.66
N ILE A 478 -33.77 7.60 -5.06
CA ILE A 478 -33.32 8.68 -5.95
C ILE A 478 -33.78 8.46 -7.40
N LYS A 479 -34.34 7.28 -7.69
CA LYS A 479 -34.91 6.90 -9.00
C LYS A 479 -36.24 7.59 -9.32
N GLU A 480 -36.84 8.31 -8.36
CA GLU A 480 -37.95 9.22 -8.65
C GLU A 480 -37.46 10.56 -9.25
N GLY A 481 -36.15 10.82 -9.16
CA GLY A 481 -35.42 11.79 -10.00
C GLY A 481 -34.79 11.09 -11.20
N ASN A 482 -34.78 11.77 -12.33
CA ASN A 482 -34.43 11.27 -13.68
C ASN A 482 -32.91 11.01 -13.87
N ASP A 483 -32.27 10.26 -12.97
CA ASP A 483 -30.80 10.16 -12.89
C ASP A 483 -30.28 8.71 -13.12
N ASP A 484 -29.44 8.53 -14.14
CA ASP A 484 -28.91 7.25 -14.70
C ASP A 484 -27.89 6.51 -13.80
N TRP A 485 -28.09 6.46 -12.49
CA TRP A 485 -27.17 5.76 -11.56
C TRP A 485 -27.67 4.37 -11.22
N SER A 486 -26.81 3.36 -11.43
CA SER A 486 -27.21 1.96 -11.25
C SER A 486 -26.67 1.32 -9.98
N ARG A 487 -25.41 1.61 -9.62
CA ARG A 487 -24.78 1.09 -8.40
C ARG A 487 -23.80 2.07 -7.82
N LEU A 488 -24.15 2.61 -6.66
CA LEU A 488 -23.24 3.38 -5.83
C LEU A 488 -22.82 2.51 -4.65
N GLU A 489 -21.56 2.66 -4.25
CA GLU A 489 -20.97 1.88 -3.17
C GLU A 489 -21.64 2.21 -1.83
N GLY A 490 -21.93 1.17 -1.05
CA GLY A 490 -22.77 1.27 0.14
C GLY A 490 -22.00 1.32 1.45
N GLY A 491 -20.78 0.76 1.49
CA GLY A 491 -20.00 0.71 2.72
C GLY A 491 -19.18 1.97 3.02
N ALA A 492 -18.97 2.82 2.01
CA ALA A 492 -18.26 4.09 2.20
C ALA A 492 -18.81 5.19 1.29
N PHE A 493 -18.74 6.43 1.75
CA PHE A 493 -18.99 7.63 0.95
C PHE A 493 -17.94 8.71 1.26
N LEU A 494 -17.88 9.73 0.42
CA LEU A 494 -16.91 10.80 0.54
C LEU A 494 -17.58 12.10 1.01
N VAL A 495 -16.85 12.90 1.77
CA VAL A 495 -17.25 14.22 2.25
C VAL A 495 -16.18 15.23 1.89
N ILE A 496 -16.61 16.41 1.45
CA ILE A 496 -15.75 17.57 1.31
C ILE A 496 -15.94 18.47 2.52
N ASP A 497 -15.05 18.32 3.49
CA ASP A 497 -14.87 19.25 4.60
C ASP A 497 -13.90 20.38 4.23
N SER A 498 -13.72 21.35 5.12
CA SER A 498 -12.81 22.47 4.89
C SER A 498 -11.35 22.02 4.67
N ALA A 499 -10.93 20.91 5.31
CA ALA A 499 -9.60 20.36 5.13
C ALA A 499 -9.41 19.76 3.72
N SER A 500 -10.38 18.99 3.24
CA SER A 500 -10.39 18.44 1.89
C SER A 500 -10.35 19.56 0.86
N PHE A 501 -11.17 20.60 1.04
CA PHE A 501 -11.15 21.77 0.16
C PHE A 501 -9.77 22.46 0.13
N ALA A 502 -9.22 22.74 1.31
CA ALA A 502 -7.91 23.38 1.45
C ALA A 502 -6.77 22.54 0.85
N SER A 503 -6.81 21.21 0.94
CA SER A 503 -5.77 20.33 0.38
C SER A 503 -5.57 20.47 -1.14
N TYR A 504 -6.60 20.91 -1.87
CA TYR A 504 -6.54 21.12 -3.33
C TYR A 504 -6.37 22.59 -3.74
N THR A 505 -6.55 23.52 -2.80
CA THR A 505 -6.65 24.96 -3.10
C THR A 505 -5.57 25.78 -2.41
N THR A 506 -4.91 25.25 -1.39
CA THR A 506 -3.86 25.91 -0.63
C THR A 506 -2.65 25.00 -0.43
N ASN A 507 -1.56 25.57 0.08
CA ASN A 507 -0.35 24.83 0.47
C ASN A 507 -0.35 24.43 1.95
N SER A 508 -1.50 24.51 2.64
CA SER A 508 -1.59 24.27 4.09
C SER A 508 -1.27 22.82 4.49
N TYR A 509 -1.35 21.89 3.54
CA TYR A 509 -1.10 20.47 3.74
C TYR A 509 0.14 19.98 2.99
N SER A 510 0.97 20.87 2.48
CA SER A 510 2.23 20.53 1.81
C SER A 510 3.27 19.94 2.78
N PRO A 511 4.26 19.16 2.31
CA PRO A 511 5.28 18.60 3.17
C PRO A 511 6.08 19.72 3.86
N ALA A 512 6.35 19.54 5.16
CA ALA A 512 7.05 20.56 5.94
C ALA A 512 8.56 20.66 5.64
N ASN A 513 9.16 19.59 5.09
CA ASN A 513 10.58 19.52 4.73
C ASN A 513 10.80 18.54 3.56
N SER A 514 12.03 18.48 3.02
CA SER A 514 12.38 17.63 1.87
C SER A 514 12.45 16.13 2.16
N GLN A 515 12.51 15.73 3.44
CA GLN A 515 12.53 14.32 3.85
C GLN A 515 11.17 13.66 3.71
N LEU A 516 10.10 14.46 3.81
CA LEU A 516 8.74 14.03 3.55
C LEU A 516 8.53 13.91 2.05
N ASN A 517 8.08 12.74 1.60
CA ASN A 517 7.78 12.52 0.21
C ASN A 517 6.60 13.42 -0.23
N PRO A 518 6.78 14.34 -1.19
CA PRO A 518 5.72 15.27 -1.59
C PRO A 518 4.45 14.57 -2.09
N GLY A 519 4.57 13.37 -2.65
CA GLY A 519 3.44 12.57 -3.11
C GLY A 519 2.52 12.07 -2.00
N ASP A 520 2.97 12.07 -0.74
CA ASP A 520 2.13 11.72 0.42
C ASP A 520 1.24 12.90 0.86
N PHE A 521 1.53 14.10 0.38
CA PHE A 521 0.92 15.36 0.80
C PHE A 521 0.10 16.03 -0.31
N THR A 522 -0.37 15.23 -1.28
CA THR A 522 -1.26 15.68 -2.35
C THR A 522 -2.71 15.81 -1.87
N GLY A 523 -3.60 16.23 -2.76
CA GLY A 523 -5.00 16.50 -2.41
C GLY A 523 -5.74 15.26 -1.91
N PHE A 524 -6.47 15.40 -0.81
CA PHE A 524 -7.18 14.31 -0.15
C PHE A 524 -8.66 14.63 0.07
N LEU A 525 -9.43 13.58 0.30
CA LEU A 525 -10.87 13.60 0.58
C LEU A 525 -11.15 12.92 1.92
N LEU A 526 -12.25 13.26 2.59
CA LEU A 526 -12.70 12.58 3.80
C LEU A 526 -13.59 11.38 3.43
N ALA A 527 -13.10 10.16 3.66
CA ALA A 527 -13.87 8.93 3.52
C ALA A 527 -14.60 8.61 4.83
N ILE A 528 -15.89 8.32 4.72
CA ILE A 528 -16.77 8.01 5.83
C ILE A 528 -17.22 6.56 5.74
N ASP A 529 -17.11 5.84 6.86
CA ASP A 529 -17.74 4.53 7.02
C ASP A 529 -19.24 4.73 7.26
N ALA A 530 -20.04 4.24 6.31
CA ALA A 530 -21.49 4.38 6.35
C ALA A 530 -22.15 3.50 7.44
N THR A 531 -21.44 2.47 7.90
CA THR A 531 -21.94 1.45 8.82
C THR A 531 -21.43 1.60 10.25
N PHE A 532 -20.45 2.48 10.48
CA PHE A 532 -19.87 2.72 11.79
C PHE A 532 -20.88 3.31 12.78
N ASP A 533 -21.06 2.62 13.91
CA ASP A 533 -21.86 3.07 15.05
C ASP A 533 -20.93 3.48 16.21
N PRO A 534 -20.85 4.76 16.58
CA PRO A 534 -19.94 5.24 17.63
C PRO A 534 -20.24 4.62 18.99
N LYS A 535 -21.46 4.11 19.24
CA LYS A 535 -21.82 3.45 20.50
C LYS A 535 -21.31 2.02 20.59
N LYS A 536 -21.20 1.34 19.46
CA LYS A 536 -20.68 -0.04 19.38
C LYS A 536 -19.17 -0.06 19.19
N GLY A 537 -18.63 0.93 18.48
CA GLY A 537 -17.26 0.91 18.00
C GLY A 537 -17.07 -0.15 16.91
N ILE A 538 -15.80 -0.45 16.62
CA ILE A 538 -15.41 -1.49 15.66
C ILE A 538 -15.28 -2.85 16.36
N GLU A 539 -15.36 -3.93 15.59
CA GLU A 539 -15.26 -5.28 16.15
C GLU A 539 -13.88 -5.57 16.77
N ARG A 540 -12.83 -4.95 16.21
CA ARG A 540 -11.43 -5.18 16.58
C ARG A 540 -10.67 -3.87 16.82
N PRO A 541 -10.94 -3.18 17.95
CA PRO A 541 -10.29 -1.92 18.29
C PRO A 541 -8.77 -2.07 18.50
N ASP A 542 -8.31 -3.29 18.80
CA ASP A 542 -6.91 -3.66 18.88
C ASP A 542 -6.20 -3.70 17.52
N GLU A 543 -6.93 -3.96 16.42
CA GLU A 543 -6.37 -3.99 15.06
C GLU A 543 -6.41 -2.61 14.37
N SER A 544 -7.30 -1.71 14.81
CA SER A 544 -7.43 -0.33 14.31
C SER A 544 -7.63 0.70 15.44
N PRO A 545 -6.61 0.92 16.28
CA PRO A 545 -6.73 1.73 17.49
C PRO A 545 -7.05 3.20 17.18
N GLY A 546 -8.07 3.74 17.84
CA GLY A 546 -8.46 5.15 17.70
C GLY A 546 -9.30 5.47 16.46
N TYR A 547 -9.73 4.46 15.69
CA TYR A 547 -10.64 4.68 14.57
C TYR A 547 -12.02 5.17 15.04
N ASN A 548 -12.56 6.17 14.34
CA ASN A 548 -13.79 6.86 14.73
C ASN A 548 -14.85 6.91 13.60
N GLY A 549 -14.77 6.00 12.63
CA GLY A 549 -15.72 5.91 11.53
C GLY A 549 -15.43 6.84 10.35
N GLN A 550 -14.25 7.47 10.31
CA GLN A 550 -13.83 8.32 9.21
C GLN A 550 -12.31 8.35 9.06
N MET A 551 -11.83 8.62 7.85
CA MET A 551 -10.41 8.68 7.52
C MET A 551 -10.19 9.53 6.27
N ARG A 552 -9.09 10.28 6.18
CA ARG A 552 -8.72 10.98 4.93
C ARG A 552 -8.01 10.04 3.98
N ILE A 553 -8.22 10.21 2.68
CA ILE A 553 -7.62 9.39 1.62
C ILE A 553 -7.19 10.26 0.43
N LEU A 554 -6.04 9.96 -0.18
CA LEU A 554 -5.61 10.64 -1.42
C LEU A 554 -6.63 10.46 -2.55
N GLY A 555 -6.82 11.50 -3.37
CA GLY A 555 -7.73 11.44 -4.52
C GLY A 555 -7.40 10.29 -5.49
N SER A 556 -6.12 10.04 -5.78
CA SER A 556 -5.64 8.95 -6.64
C SER A 556 -5.97 7.54 -6.13
N LEU A 557 -6.33 7.40 -4.85
CA LEU A 557 -6.63 6.13 -4.19
C LEU A 557 -8.12 5.80 -4.12
N VAL A 558 -9.00 6.71 -4.53
CA VAL A 558 -10.46 6.52 -4.46
C VAL A 558 -10.90 5.29 -5.27
N TRP A 559 -10.40 5.11 -6.49
CA TRP A 559 -10.72 3.93 -7.29
C TRP A 559 -9.77 2.77 -7.08
N SER A 560 -8.46 3.06 -6.98
CA SER A 560 -7.42 2.04 -6.96
C SER A 560 -7.35 1.26 -5.64
N ASP A 561 -7.82 1.85 -4.53
CA ASP A 561 -7.85 1.22 -3.21
C ASP A 561 -9.26 1.20 -2.63
N LEU A 562 -9.88 2.37 -2.36
CA LEU A 562 -11.13 2.44 -1.62
C LEU A 562 -12.25 1.66 -2.34
N TYR A 563 -12.47 1.91 -3.63
CA TYR A 563 -13.47 1.18 -4.40
C TYR A 563 -13.03 -0.26 -4.69
N SER A 564 -11.80 -0.49 -5.15
CA SER A 564 -11.34 -1.82 -5.58
C SER A 564 -11.35 -2.86 -4.46
N LEU A 565 -10.85 -2.51 -3.28
CA LEU A 565 -10.72 -3.43 -2.13
C LEU A 565 -12.05 -3.57 -1.38
N HIS A 566 -12.94 -2.58 -1.48
CA HIS A 566 -14.30 -2.72 -1.00
C HIS A 566 -15.14 -3.58 -1.93
N ALA A 567 -15.01 -3.40 -3.25
CA ALA A 567 -15.65 -4.25 -4.26
C ALA A 567 -15.17 -5.71 -4.16
N ALA A 568 -13.91 -5.93 -3.80
CA ALA A 568 -13.35 -7.25 -3.50
C ALA A 568 -13.65 -7.76 -2.08
N GLN A 569 -14.46 -7.03 -1.29
CA GLN A 569 -14.85 -7.38 0.09
C GLN A 569 -13.65 -7.69 1.01
N THR A 570 -12.53 -7.02 0.79
CA THR A 570 -11.25 -7.27 1.47
C THR A 570 -11.05 -6.37 2.67
N PHE A 571 -11.40 -5.09 2.52
CA PHE A 571 -11.15 -4.08 3.54
C PHE A 571 -12.38 -3.23 3.81
N LEU A 572 -12.58 -2.97 5.09
CA LEU A 572 -13.44 -1.90 5.58
C LEU A 572 -12.64 -0.60 5.71
N VAL A 573 -13.32 0.53 5.90
CA VAL A 573 -12.62 1.82 6.04
C VAL A 573 -11.69 1.82 7.25
N GLU A 574 -12.05 1.10 8.32
CA GLU A 574 -11.23 0.90 9.52
C GLU A 574 -9.90 0.18 9.23
N ASP A 575 -9.77 -0.62 8.18
CA ASP A 575 -8.54 -1.38 7.89
C ASP A 575 -7.41 -0.52 7.35
N TYR A 576 -7.74 0.60 6.71
CA TYR A 576 -6.77 1.56 6.19
C TYR A 576 -6.22 2.47 7.30
N TRP A 577 -6.99 2.63 8.39
CA TRP A 577 -6.69 3.59 9.44
C TRP A 577 -5.29 3.42 10.06
N PRO A 578 -4.81 2.21 10.39
CA PRO A 578 -3.45 2.03 10.92
C PRO A 578 -2.31 2.47 10.00
N LEU A 579 -2.57 2.60 8.70
CA LEU A 579 -1.61 3.10 7.72
C LEU A 579 -1.71 4.62 7.56
N ALA A 580 -2.86 5.21 7.89
CA ALA A 580 -3.12 6.63 7.85
C ALA A 580 -2.79 7.35 9.17
N SER A 581 -2.97 6.69 10.32
CA SER A 581 -2.96 7.30 11.65
C SER A 581 -1.61 7.94 12.02
N GLU A 582 -0.52 7.46 11.43
CA GLU A 582 0.82 7.98 11.65
C GLU A 582 1.20 9.11 10.68
N HIS A 583 0.46 9.26 9.58
CA HIS A 583 0.70 10.35 8.64
C HIS A 583 0.47 11.70 9.36
N PRO A 584 1.29 12.75 9.14
CA PRO A 584 1.16 14.02 9.87
C PRO A 584 -0.20 14.73 9.70
N ASN A 585 -0.91 14.41 8.62
CA ASN A 585 -2.27 14.90 8.33
C ASN A 585 -3.35 13.81 8.46
N MET A 586 -2.99 12.62 8.97
CA MET A 586 -3.88 11.47 9.16
C MET A 586 -4.57 11.02 7.86
N VAL A 587 -3.78 10.94 6.79
CA VAL A 587 -4.23 10.63 5.43
C VAL A 587 -3.70 9.25 5.04
N TYR A 588 -4.58 8.42 4.47
CA TYR A 588 -4.20 7.20 3.81
C TYR A 588 -3.60 7.50 2.44
N VAL A 589 -2.33 7.12 2.28
CA VAL A 589 -1.49 7.41 1.09
C VAL A 589 -1.08 6.13 0.35
N GLY A 590 -1.82 5.03 0.54
CA GLY A 590 -1.52 3.72 0.00
C GLY A 590 -0.77 2.84 1.00
N PRO A 591 -0.30 1.65 0.58
CA PRO A 591 0.60 0.84 1.40
C PRO A 591 1.82 1.64 1.85
N THR A 592 2.15 1.60 3.14
CA THR A 592 3.26 2.35 3.72
C THR A 592 4.44 1.45 4.06
N VAL A 593 5.65 2.02 4.06
CA VAL A 593 6.89 1.30 4.37
C VAL A 593 7.46 1.75 5.71
N PRO A 594 8.27 0.90 6.40
CA PRO A 594 8.84 1.22 7.70
C PRO A 594 9.54 2.58 7.78
N TRP A 595 10.34 2.92 6.77
CA TRP A 595 11.08 4.18 6.75
C TRP A 595 10.18 5.41 6.64
N GLN A 596 9.11 5.31 5.86
CA GLN A 596 8.11 6.36 5.70
C GLN A 596 7.39 6.64 7.02
N ARG A 597 6.95 5.58 7.69
CA ARG A 597 6.30 5.64 9.01
C ARG A 597 7.22 6.23 10.07
N PHE A 598 8.47 5.79 10.10
CA PHE A 598 9.49 6.32 11.01
C PHE A 598 9.67 7.84 10.86
N ILE A 599 9.79 8.34 9.63
CA ILE A 599 9.91 9.77 9.37
C ILE A 599 8.66 10.53 9.84
N TRP A 600 7.47 9.99 9.60
CA TRP A 600 6.23 10.63 10.04
C TRP A 600 6.06 10.66 11.56
N GLN A 601 6.44 9.58 12.25
CA GLN A 601 6.44 9.51 13.71
C GLN A 601 7.37 10.58 14.28
N ASN A 602 8.61 10.66 13.80
CA ASN A 602 9.58 11.68 14.23
C ASN A 602 9.06 13.09 13.97
N HIS A 603 8.48 13.35 12.79
CA HIS A 603 7.90 14.65 12.47
C HIS A 603 6.72 15.00 13.39
N SER A 604 5.87 14.02 13.69
CA SER A 604 4.73 14.21 14.59
C SER A 604 5.18 14.46 16.03
N GLU A 605 6.18 13.72 16.52
CA GLU A 605 6.81 13.95 17.83
C GLU A 605 7.40 15.37 17.93
N MET A 606 8.17 15.80 16.94
CA MET A 606 8.72 17.16 16.90
C MET A 606 7.61 18.21 16.95
N ARG A 607 6.54 18.03 16.16
CA ARG A 607 5.38 18.93 16.17
C ARG A 607 4.70 18.98 17.54
N TRP A 608 4.52 17.84 18.19
CA TRP A 608 3.91 17.78 19.52
C TRP A 608 4.78 18.43 20.59
N ASN A 609 6.09 18.20 20.55
CA ASN A 609 7.03 18.84 21.48
C ASN A 609 7.02 20.36 21.32
N LEU A 610 6.98 20.88 20.09
CA LEU A 610 6.85 22.31 19.83
C LEU A 610 5.54 22.88 20.38
N ILE A 611 4.41 22.19 20.17
CA ILE A 611 3.10 22.62 20.70
C ILE A 611 3.13 22.66 22.23
N ARG A 612 3.68 21.63 22.88
CA ARG A 612 3.81 21.60 24.35
C ARG A 612 4.67 22.75 24.85
N ALA A 613 5.83 22.97 24.23
CA ALA A 613 6.72 24.07 24.59
C ALA A 613 6.03 25.44 24.46
N VAL A 614 5.24 25.66 23.40
CA VAL A 614 4.45 26.89 23.23
C VAL A 614 3.38 27.01 24.30
N ILE A 615 2.63 25.94 24.59
CA ILE A 615 1.62 25.92 25.64
C ILE A 615 2.25 26.22 27.01
N ASP A 616 3.38 25.61 27.33
CA ASP A 616 4.07 25.80 28.60
C ASP A 616 4.69 27.19 28.71
N HIS A 617 5.19 27.74 27.61
CA HIS A 617 5.61 29.13 27.53
C HIS A 617 4.44 30.10 27.79
N LEU A 618 3.27 29.85 27.20
CA LEU A 618 2.06 30.66 27.45
C LEU A 618 1.56 30.53 28.89
N LYS A 619 1.66 29.35 29.49
CA LYS A 619 1.33 29.14 30.92
C LYS A 619 2.31 29.87 31.84
N ARG A 620 3.60 29.92 31.50
CA ARG A 620 4.65 30.61 32.27
C ARG A 620 4.61 32.13 32.08
N ASN A 621 4.11 32.62 30.94
CA ASN A 621 4.01 34.04 30.61
C ASN A 621 2.57 34.48 30.30
N PRO A 622 1.67 34.49 31.32
CA PRO A 622 0.25 34.79 31.13
C PRO A 622 -0.05 36.23 30.71
N GLU A 623 0.93 37.15 30.79
CA GLU A 623 0.78 38.55 30.39
C GLU A 623 1.05 38.81 28.90
N MET A 624 1.36 37.80 28.09
CA MET A 624 1.51 37.99 26.65
C MET A 624 0.16 38.31 25.97
N PRO A 625 0.11 39.32 25.07
CA PRO A 625 -1.10 39.58 24.30
C PRO A 625 -1.48 38.37 23.45
N PRO A 626 -2.79 38.13 23.22
CA PRO A 626 -3.25 37.00 22.41
C PRO A 626 -2.62 37.07 21.02
N MET A 627 -2.15 35.93 20.51
CA MET A 627 -1.60 35.83 19.15
C MET A 627 -2.57 36.46 18.15
N PRO A 628 -2.09 37.27 17.18
CA PRO A 628 -2.95 37.78 16.14
C PRO A 628 -3.57 36.59 15.39
N PRO A 629 -4.88 36.61 15.07
CA PRO A 629 -5.45 35.62 14.17
C PRO A 629 -4.67 35.66 12.85
N ALA A 630 -4.43 34.47 12.27
CA ALA A 630 -3.76 34.33 10.99
C ALA A 630 -4.43 35.24 9.96
N GLN A 631 -3.76 36.35 9.61
CA GLN A 631 -4.28 37.29 8.63
C GLN A 631 -4.22 36.62 7.26
N THR A 632 -5.38 36.21 6.75
CA THR A 632 -5.61 36.04 5.31
C THR A 632 -5.22 37.36 4.64
N ARG A 633 -4.08 37.34 3.96
CA ARG A 633 -3.58 38.47 3.18
C ARG A 633 -4.56 38.72 2.03
N ALA A 634 -5.45 39.69 2.22
CA ALA A 634 -6.27 40.23 1.15
C ALA A 634 -5.35 40.85 0.10
N THR A 635 -5.46 40.37 -1.14
CA THR A 635 -4.82 40.96 -2.32
C THR A 635 -5.37 42.37 -2.56
N PRO A 636 -4.52 43.40 -2.76
CA PRO A 636 -5.02 44.68 -3.22
C PRO A 636 -5.46 44.58 -4.68
N SER A 637 -6.70 45.00 -4.90
CA SER A 637 -7.29 45.28 -6.20
C SER A 637 -6.43 46.29 -6.96
N THR A 638 -5.99 45.92 -8.16
CA THR A 638 -5.42 46.89 -9.11
C THR A 638 -6.40 47.08 -10.24
N ALA A 639 -6.83 48.33 -10.40
CA ALA A 639 -7.77 48.78 -11.40
C ALA A 639 -7.18 48.70 -12.83
N THR A 640 -8.13 48.58 -13.74
CA THR A 640 -8.08 48.50 -15.20
C THR A 640 -7.22 49.56 -15.88
N THR A 641 -6.39 49.17 -16.85
CA THR A 641 -6.23 49.92 -18.11
C THR A 641 -5.85 48.98 -19.25
N ALA A 642 -6.52 49.15 -20.38
CA ALA A 642 -6.52 48.27 -21.54
C ALA A 642 -5.33 48.48 -22.48
N ALA A 643 -4.90 47.41 -23.18
CA ALA A 643 -5.00 47.26 -24.65
C ALA A 643 -3.81 46.50 -25.30
N SER A 644 -4.17 45.36 -25.88
CA SER A 644 -3.82 44.90 -27.24
C SER A 644 -2.49 44.19 -27.57
N THR A 645 -2.68 42.92 -28.01
CA THR A 645 -2.18 42.26 -29.25
C THR A 645 -1.16 41.11 -29.13
N ALA A 646 -1.68 39.90 -29.40
CA ALA A 646 -1.13 38.74 -30.10
C ALA A 646 0.29 38.19 -29.81
N ALA A 647 0.36 36.96 -29.28
CA ALA A 647 0.79 35.72 -29.98
C ALA A 647 1.18 34.60 -28.99
N GLN A 648 0.75 33.36 -29.28
CA GLN A 648 1.26 32.07 -28.74
C GLN A 648 2.01 31.35 -29.89
N PRO A 649 2.76 30.24 -29.69
CA PRO A 649 3.40 29.68 -28.49
C PRO A 649 4.83 29.10 -28.75
N THR A 650 5.62 28.79 -27.70
CA THR A 650 6.57 27.65 -27.66
C THR A 650 7.00 27.36 -26.21
N PRO A 651 7.21 26.08 -25.79
CA PRO A 651 7.43 25.74 -24.38
C PRO A 651 8.93 25.76 -24.05
N SER A 652 9.36 26.81 -23.34
CA SER A 652 10.71 26.88 -22.76
C SER A 652 10.69 26.31 -21.35
N ILE A 653 11.60 25.38 -21.11
CA ILE A 653 12.03 24.84 -19.80
C ILE A 653 12.24 26.01 -18.80
N PRO A 654 11.71 25.96 -17.56
CA PRO A 654 12.05 26.99 -16.59
C PRO A 654 13.48 26.76 -16.09
N SER A 655 14.37 27.69 -16.47
CA SER A 655 15.67 27.87 -15.83
C SER A 655 15.48 28.19 -14.35
N SER A 656 16.33 27.59 -13.52
CA SER A 656 16.48 27.85 -12.09
C SER A 656 16.49 29.34 -11.75
N THR A 657 15.42 29.80 -11.10
CA THR A 657 15.41 31.08 -10.37
C THR A 657 16.32 30.92 -9.13
N PRO A 658 17.21 31.87 -8.80
CA PRO A 658 17.97 31.81 -7.57
C PRO A 658 17.02 31.88 -6.36
N PRO A 659 17.32 31.22 -5.23
CA PRO A 659 16.47 31.30 -4.05
C PRO A 659 16.42 32.75 -3.56
N ALA A 660 15.21 33.23 -3.31
CA ALA A 660 14.99 34.54 -2.69
C ALA A 660 15.81 34.63 -1.39
N GLU A 661 16.62 35.67 -1.29
CA GLU A 661 17.38 36.05 -0.09
C GLU A 661 16.42 36.06 1.11
N ARG A 662 16.54 35.06 1.99
CA ARG A 662 15.78 35.02 3.24
C ARG A 662 16.36 36.07 4.18
N ASP A 663 15.47 36.88 4.77
CA ASP A 663 15.78 37.90 5.76
C ASP A 663 16.73 37.37 6.85
N PRO A 664 17.91 37.99 7.07
CA PRO A 664 18.89 37.58 8.10
C PRO A 664 18.28 37.46 9.50
N LEU A 665 17.25 38.25 9.80
CA LEU A 665 16.53 38.22 11.07
C LEU A 665 15.80 36.88 11.29
N ASN A 666 15.25 36.30 10.22
CA ASN A 666 14.57 35.00 10.27
C ASN A 666 15.53 33.82 10.41
N ALA A 667 16.74 33.93 9.87
CA ALA A 667 17.79 32.91 10.05
C ALA A 667 18.31 32.89 11.50
N ALA A 668 18.54 34.06 12.10
CA ALA A 668 18.95 34.19 13.49
C ALA A 668 17.88 33.69 14.47
N LEU A 669 16.61 34.06 14.23
CA LEU A 669 15.49 33.58 15.04
C LEU A 669 15.31 32.06 14.92
N ARG A 670 15.43 31.50 13.71
CA ARG A 670 15.38 30.04 13.50
C ARG A 670 16.52 29.32 14.24
N ALA A 671 17.75 29.81 14.13
CA ALA A 671 18.90 29.22 14.81
C ALA A 671 18.73 29.26 16.34
N TYR A 672 18.24 30.38 16.88
CA TYR A 672 17.92 30.51 18.30
C TYR A 672 16.84 29.52 18.74
N MET A 673 15.70 29.47 18.02
CA MET A 673 14.59 28.56 18.33
C MET A 673 15.02 27.09 18.28
N LEU A 674 15.83 26.70 17.30
CA LEU A 674 16.35 25.33 17.19
C LEU A 674 17.38 25.02 18.29
N THR A 675 18.20 25.99 18.69
CA THR A 675 19.18 25.81 19.77
C THR A 675 18.49 25.65 21.12
N GLU A 676 17.48 26.47 21.42
CA GLU A 676 16.70 26.35 22.65
C GLU A 676 15.83 25.09 22.65
N PHE A 677 15.26 24.72 21.50
CA PHE A 677 14.55 23.46 21.36
C PHE A 677 15.46 22.25 21.57
N GLN A 678 16.69 22.30 21.06
CA GLN A 678 17.69 21.27 21.31
C GLN A 678 18.03 21.14 22.79
N ARG A 679 18.28 22.27 23.48
CA ARG A 679 18.58 22.30 24.92
C ARG A 679 17.43 21.72 25.74
N TYR A 680 16.21 22.10 25.39
CA TYR A 680 14.99 21.52 25.97
C TYR A 680 14.91 20.01 25.78
N LEU A 681 15.16 19.50 24.57
CA LEU A 681 15.15 18.06 24.30
C LEU A 681 16.22 17.30 25.11
N ARG A 682 17.42 17.87 25.28
CA ARG A 682 18.44 17.26 26.14
C ARG A 682 18.02 17.22 27.61
N HIS A 683 17.42 18.31 28.10
CA HIS A 683 16.93 18.40 29.48
C HIS A 683 15.79 17.40 29.77
N GLU A 684 14.92 17.14 28.80
CA GLU A 684 13.82 16.17 28.94
C GLU A 684 14.25 14.70 28.72
N GLY A 685 15.55 14.42 28.68
CA GLY A 685 16.05 13.06 28.45
C GLY A 685 15.74 12.53 27.05
N GLN A 686 15.65 13.40 26.03
CA GLN A 686 15.41 13.05 24.62
C GLN A 686 16.67 13.28 23.76
N PRO A 687 17.78 12.56 24.03
CA PRO A 687 19.07 12.83 23.39
C PRO A 687 19.07 12.51 21.88
N ARG A 688 18.30 11.50 21.45
CA ARG A 688 18.14 11.15 20.02
C ARG A 688 17.54 12.30 19.22
N GLN A 689 16.45 12.87 19.72
CA GLN A 689 15.78 14.00 19.09
C GLN A 689 16.68 15.25 19.11
N ALA A 690 17.45 15.46 20.20
CA ALA A 690 18.42 16.55 20.26
C ALA A 690 19.56 16.40 19.24
N ALA A 691 20.02 15.18 18.97
CA ALA A 691 21.03 14.89 17.95
C ALA A 691 20.49 15.10 16.52
N MET A 692 19.19 14.89 16.28
CA MET A 692 18.58 15.25 14.99
C MET A 692 18.50 16.76 14.77
N VAL A 693 18.28 17.53 15.85
CA VAL A 693 18.27 19.00 15.78
C VAL A 693 19.67 19.56 15.53
N ASP A 694 20.75 18.88 15.95
CA ASP A 694 22.13 19.24 15.61
C ASP A 694 22.34 19.32 14.09
N GLU A 695 21.80 18.38 13.32
CA GLU A 695 21.91 18.44 11.86
C GLU A 695 21.13 19.63 11.30
N LEU A 696 19.92 19.89 11.82
CA LEU A 696 19.09 21.01 11.36
C LEU A 696 19.73 22.38 11.65
N LEU A 697 20.56 22.47 12.70
CA LEU A 697 21.36 23.65 13.05
C LEU A 697 22.58 23.84 12.15
N ARG A 698 23.13 22.77 11.57
CA ARG A 698 24.34 22.81 10.72
C ARG A 698 24.07 23.15 9.26
N LEU A 699 22.81 23.07 8.82
CA LEU A 699 22.44 23.33 7.44
C LEU A 699 22.61 24.79 7.04
N GLN A 700 23.36 25.02 5.97
CA GLN A 700 23.41 26.31 5.29
C GLN A 700 22.08 26.59 4.56
N PRO A 701 21.76 27.86 4.27
CA PRO A 701 20.58 28.20 3.48
C PRO A 701 20.57 27.48 2.12
N GLY A 702 19.58 26.61 1.90
CA GLY A 702 19.44 25.82 0.67
C GLY A 702 20.12 24.44 0.69
N GLU A 703 20.79 24.09 1.78
CA GLU A 703 21.35 22.76 2.03
C GLU A 703 20.26 21.85 2.61
N GLU A 704 20.15 20.63 2.07
CA GLU A 704 19.21 19.63 2.58
C GLU A 704 19.88 18.74 3.65
N PRO A 705 19.14 18.31 4.69
CA PRO A 705 19.68 17.41 5.70
C PRO A 705 20.09 16.07 5.10
N ASP A 706 21.34 15.66 5.37
CA ASP A 706 21.86 14.38 4.92
C ASP A 706 21.27 13.24 5.75
N GLY A 707 20.40 12.43 5.12
CA GLY A 707 19.75 11.29 5.77
C GLY A 707 20.72 10.20 6.24
N ALA A 708 21.90 10.05 5.62
CA ALA A 708 22.92 9.13 6.09
C ALA A 708 23.60 9.66 7.37
N ARG A 709 23.90 10.96 7.40
CA ARG A 709 24.48 11.62 8.58
C ARG A 709 23.50 11.66 9.76
N LEU A 710 22.21 11.87 9.52
CA LEU A 710 21.18 11.79 10.56
C LEU A 710 21.06 10.39 11.16
N ARG A 711 21.08 9.35 10.34
CA ARG A 711 21.09 7.96 10.83
C ARG A 711 22.34 7.71 11.67
N GLN A 712 23.50 8.13 11.17
CA GLN A 712 24.75 8.04 11.93
C GLN A 712 24.70 8.81 13.25
N LEU A 713 24.15 10.02 13.29
CA LEU A 713 24.02 10.80 14.54
C LEU A 713 23.11 10.12 15.57
N VAL A 714 22.04 9.48 15.12
CA VAL A 714 21.15 8.71 16.00
C VAL A 714 21.82 7.43 16.48
N ASP A 715 22.52 6.72 15.60
CA ASP A 715 23.25 5.50 15.92
C ASP A 715 24.44 5.80 16.88
N ASP A 716 25.18 6.88 16.65
CA ASP A 716 26.28 7.35 17.51
C ASP A 716 25.77 7.75 18.90
N GLU A 717 24.59 8.38 18.97
CA GLU A 717 23.96 8.73 20.23
C GLU A 717 23.45 7.47 20.95
N ASP A 718 22.96 6.47 20.23
CA ASP A 718 22.58 5.17 20.79
C ASP A 718 23.76 4.42 21.38
N GLU A 719 24.89 4.41 20.68
CA GLU A 719 26.14 3.85 21.19
C GLU A 719 26.63 4.61 22.43
N ARG A 720 26.52 5.95 22.43
CA ARG A 720 26.91 6.79 23.58
C ARG A 720 26.04 6.51 24.81
N GLN A 721 24.72 6.39 24.63
CA GLN A 721 23.78 6.06 25.71
C GLN A 721 24.02 4.64 26.24
N GLU A 722 24.27 3.68 25.35
CA GLU A 722 24.61 2.31 25.75
C GLU A 722 25.96 2.22 26.49
N GLN A 723 26.95 3.01 26.06
CA GLN A 723 28.24 3.11 26.74
C GLN A 723 28.09 3.73 28.14
N ARG A 724 27.29 4.80 28.29
CA ARG A 724 26.96 5.40 29.60
C ARG A 724 26.29 4.40 30.54
N ARG A 725 25.34 3.59 30.05
CA ARG A 725 24.73 2.51 30.84
C ARG A 725 25.74 1.48 31.30
N ARG A 726 26.71 1.12 30.46
CA ARG A 726 27.80 0.18 30.83
C ARG A 726 28.74 0.76 31.86
N ASP A 727 29.00 2.07 31.79
CA ASP A 727 29.90 2.78 32.70
C ASP A 727 29.23 3.14 34.05
N GLY A 728 27.95 2.80 34.23
CA GLY A 728 27.20 3.04 35.47
C GLY A 728 26.88 4.51 35.73
N LEU A 729 27.01 5.36 34.71
CA LEU A 729 26.62 6.77 34.77
C LEU A 729 25.10 6.85 34.57
N GLY A 730 24.39 7.29 35.61
CA GLY A 730 22.94 7.49 35.56
C GLY A 730 22.55 8.61 34.59
N GLU A 731 21.29 8.60 34.12
CA GLU A 731 20.75 9.61 33.20
C GLU A 731 20.69 11.02 33.83
N ASP A 732 20.94 11.15 35.14
CA ASP A 732 20.66 12.35 35.93
C ASP A 732 21.81 13.38 36.04
N GLU A 733 23.04 13.07 35.61
CA GLU A 733 24.20 13.99 35.81
C GLU A 733 24.19 15.23 34.90
N GLU A 734 23.44 15.24 33.78
CA GLU A 734 23.25 16.42 32.93
C GLU A 734 22.00 17.24 33.29
N THR A 735 21.13 16.75 34.18
CA THR A 735 19.85 17.38 34.55
C THR A 735 19.88 18.24 35.82
N SER A 736 21.04 18.38 36.49
CA SER A 736 21.11 19.05 37.78
C SER A 736 21.33 20.58 37.73
N GLU A 737 21.52 21.17 36.55
CA GLU A 737 21.49 22.63 36.42
C GLU A 737 20.07 23.09 36.05
N GLU A 738 19.45 23.83 36.97
CA GLU A 738 18.13 24.42 36.82
C GLU A 738 18.07 25.27 35.54
N TYR A 739 17.43 24.75 34.48
CA TYR A 739 17.34 25.43 33.19
C TYR A 739 16.42 26.66 33.29
N HIS A 740 17.05 27.83 33.46
CA HIS A 740 16.42 29.13 33.30
C HIS A 740 16.72 29.67 31.88
N PRO A 741 15.71 29.86 31.01
CA PRO A 741 15.94 30.50 29.72
C PRO A 741 16.25 31.99 29.93
N ASP A 742 17.52 32.38 29.81
CA ASP A 742 17.91 33.78 29.74
C ASP A 742 17.37 34.39 28.43
N CYS A 743 16.49 35.39 28.56
CA CYS A 743 15.96 36.16 27.44
C CYS A 743 16.91 37.32 27.12
N PRO A 744 17.56 37.39 25.93
CA PRO A 744 18.32 38.56 25.52
C PRO A 744 17.48 39.39 24.55
N LEU A 745 16.37 39.94 25.03
CA LEU A 745 15.67 41.08 24.41
C LEU A 745 15.25 42.05 25.52
N GLN A 746 16.26 42.66 26.16
CA GLN A 746 16.18 43.98 26.78
C GLN A 746 17.07 44.94 25.99
#